data_AF-H6L6D9-F1
#
_entry.id   AF-H6L6D9-F1
#
_cell.length_a   1.000
_cell.length_b   1.000
_cell.length_c   1.000
_cell.angle_alpha   90.00
_cell.angle_beta   90.00
_cell.angle_gamma   90.00
#
_symmetry.space_group_name_H-M   'P 1'
#
loop_
_entity.id
_entity.type
_entity.pdbx_description
1 polymer ?
#
loop_
_entity_poly.entity_id
_entity_poly.type
_entity_poly.pdbx_seq_one_letter_code
_entity_poly.pdbx_strand_id
1 'polypeptide(L)'
;MDFFFLKEEGLQMVQELSGKVWTDYNTHDPGVTILEQLCYALADLGFRTDFSIQDLLNARGKGRRQALNNTFYDASEILPTNPVTIEDYRRLIIDRVNGVKNAWVEPVRDHLQGIKGLYRILLQVSDSARQPQRLQEIKREVYALFAAHRNLCEDLEAIEVLDVDKIIIYTDLDISSDVVAEEVLAEILFKLEEHLTPSIQYHTIDELLEEGYAIEEIFDGPVPVHGIIKKEDLRAMKREVYISKIIEIISDIEGVRRINYFRVEKDGFPVEGDVIRIAEKTYPVLDMDTIDARWKTDAYPIRFQRGSLNYDLDLNTASQLLYSLYARYKKGYQMKMLYNEKDYPSVLKEDDIKRYYSVQNTFPATYGLSPFGLPNSVRPTRERLGMIKQLRGYLSFFEQLMANYLAQLGNVKKFFSLDSDLDRSYFSQLPENMPEMQYILKGKDNEARLKKLEETVEEFDPFVERRNRLLDHLLARFGERFTTDFLLKVSQYVGYDMSEGEAKSPEHELVNAKLEFLRNYVDISRNRSRGFNYMALYNVIYEQELEWAELFEPLIKQYKEEAERDLIRQQYKQLRENYSLRQHQRDAFSMAINYRKPEDVAKEQTKKMLKDLDLPETLTEAIAETNLKFTKKMLELLETEVAGLERRVCLLLNLNQGGNESLVRIFNEDAHIEGVDNFHDLIQLESPMLPEGYIDLDVELERLEKIEKGEDPGPAPERLPETLDYRSKFIFRGQDLDELMQDLLANGIFSYNYLALLEERDGEEMYSVYYKGNPDLGCVKIREYSSILAAQVELEKLIKFFARINHQTEGMHVVEHILLRPQAQDRHAFRLVNDQDRPLLESYEFGAFEEQRNLSNQLDLLASKKDNFIIETLEDGESYQVVLQEYDRKIARCPEIFYTREGAEEQIDDIVAYVYSFKSGAIPLQSNIQFFLEERPNLDVRHDFYSLDMSIILPSWPSRFQNEDFQDLMHAVFSINAPAHININFYYLDINEMKAFEEKYFAWLEERNAVEAQQPELDNMAMEVVAYLQKLEKN
;
A
#
# COMPACT_ATOMS: atom_id res chain seq x y z
N MET A 1 -22.60 -7.38 42.62
CA MET A 1 -23.99 -7.37 43.17
C MET A 1 -24.05 -8.05 44.54
N ASP A 2 -24.95 -7.62 45.42
CA ASP A 2 -25.08 -8.14 46.81
C ASP A 2 -26.24 -9.15 46.97
N PHE A 3 -26.02 -10.21 47.76
CA PHE A 3 -27.00 -11.27 48.00
C PHE A 3 -28.26 -10.78 48.74
N PHE A 4 -28.10 -9.97 49.78
CA PHE A 4 -29.23 -9.53 50.59
C PHE A 4 -30.15 -8.62 49.77
N PHE A 5 -29.55 -7.73 48.99
CA PHE A 5 -30.27 -6.92 48.01
C PHE A 5 -31.09 -7.79 47.03
N LEU A 6 -30.46 -8.77 46.38
CA LEU A 6 -31.14 -9.66 45.43
C LEU A 6 -32.31 -10.44 46.08
N LYS A 7 -32.14 -10.85 47.33
CA LYS A 7 -33.18 -11.57 48.09
C LYS A 7 -34.36 -10.66 48.43
N GLU A 8 -34.10 -9.43 48.86
CA GLU A 8 -35.14 -8.45 49.19
C GLU A 8 -35.99 -8.12 47.94
N GLU A 9 -35.33 -7.79 46.83
CA GLU A 9 -35.98 -7.54 45.54
C GLU A 9 -36.77 -8.76 45.05
N GLY A 10 -36.17 -9.94 45.11
CA GLY A 10 -36.83 -11.18 44.71
C GLY A 10 -38.09 -11.48 45.54
N LEU A 11 -38.04 -11.26 46.86
CA LEU A 11 -39.19 -11.43 47.74
C LEU A 11 -40.29 -10.42 47.42
N GLN A 12 -39.92 -9.17 47.17
CA GLN A 12 -40.88 -8.13 46.77
C GLN A 12 -41.59 -8.51 45.46
N MET A 13 -40.85 -8.91 44.43
CA MET A 13 -41.44 -9.33 43.15
C MET A 13 -42.40 -10.51 43.33
N VAL A 14 -42.01 -11.51 44.12
CA VAL A 14 -42.87 -12.68 44.38
C VAL A 14 -44.13 -12.27 45.15
N GLN A 15 -44.04 -11.37 46.12
CA GLN A 15 -45.20 -10.84 46.85
C GLN A 15 -46.18 -10.10 45.93
N GLU A 16 -45.66 -9.27 45.03
CA GLU A 16 -46.47 -8.53 44.06
C GLU A 16 -47.17 -9.47 43.07
N LEU A 17 -46.45 -10.47 42.55
CA LEU A 17 -46.96 -11.39 41.53
C LEU A 17 -47.90 -12.47 42.10
N SER A 18 -47.62 -12.96 43.32
CA SER A 18 -48.25 -14.16 43.86
C SER A 18 -48.85 -14.02 45.26
N GLY A 19 -48.83 -12.83 45.88
CA GLY A 19 -49.25 -12.60 47.27
C GLY A 19 -50.73 -12.92 47.57
N LYS A 20 -51.55 -13.17 46.55
CA LYS A 20 -52.93 -13.67 46.69
C LYS A 20 -53.01 -15.19 46.85
N VAL A 21 -51.98 -15.93 46.46
CA VAL A 21 -51.92 -17.40 46.41
C VAL A 21 -50.85 -17.94 47.35
N TRP A 22 -49.63 -17.42 47.25
CA TRP A 22 -48.54 -17.72 48.17
C TRP A 22 -48.49 -16.61 49.22
N THR A 23 -48.68 -16.93 50.50
CA THR A 23 -48.78 -15.94 51.59
C THR A 23 -47.75 -16.13 52.69
N ASP A 24 -47.00 -17.25 52.65
CA ASP A 24 -45.98 -17.58 53.64
C ASP A 24 -44.58 -17.41 53.03
N TYR A 25 -43.88 -16.36 53.48
CA TYR A 25 -42.54 -15.99 53.01
C TYR A 25 -41.46 -16.21 54.08
N ASN A 26 -41.71 -17.11 55.03
CA ASN A 26 -40.76 -17.43 56.08
C ASN A 26 -39.67 -18.39 55.58
N THR A 27 -38.55 -18.46 56.32
CA THR A 27 -37.36 -19.26 55.97
C THR A 27 -37.58 -20.77 55.93
N HIS A 28 -38.72 -21.26 56.43
CA HIS A 28 -39.05 -22.69 56.39
C HIS A 28 -39.78 -23.09 55.11
N ASP A 29 -40.25 -22.12 54.33
CA ASP A 29 -40.93 -22.36 53.06
C ASP A 29 -39.91 -22.81 51.99
N PRO A 30 -40.17 -23.92 51.27
CA PRO A 30 -39.28 -24.41 50.22
C PRO A 30 -39.11 -23.46 49.03
N GLY A 31 -40.14 -22.68 48.68
CA GLY A 31 -40.08 -21.66 47.64
C GLY A 31 -39.15 -20.51 48.03
N VAL A 32 -39.18 -20.08 49.29
CA VAL A 32 -38.22 -19.09 49.81
C VAL A 32 -36.81 -19.66 49.80
N THR A 33 -36.64 -20.93 50.17
CA THR A 33 -35.32 -21.60 50.08
C THR A 33 -34.81 -21.63 48.63
N ILE A 34 -35.66 -21.95 47.65
CA ILE A 34 -35.28 -21.94 46.22
C ILE A 34 -34.87 -20.54 45.79
N LEU A 35 -35.64 -19.51 46.16
CA LEU A 35 -35.32 -18.12 45.85
C LEU A 35 -33.96 -17.72 46.44
N GLU A 36 -33.68 -18.05 47.70
CA GLU A 36 -32.37 -17.80 48.32
C GLU A 36 -31.23 -18.45 47.54
N GLN A 37 -31.37 -19.71 47.14
CA GLN A 37 -30.32 -20.38 46.38
C GLN A 37 -30.10 -19.75 44.99
N LEU A 38 -31.18 -19.31 44.32
CA LEU A 38 -31.07 -18.57 43.05
C LEU A 38 -30.41 -17.20 43.24
N CYS A 39 -30.75 -16.46 44.30
CA CYS A 39 -30.09 -15.19 44.63
C CYS A 39 -28.60 -15.37 44.90
N TYR A 40 -28.20 -16.47 45.54
CA TYR A 40 -26.78 -16.80 45.75
C TYR A 40 -26.06 -17.06 44.42
N ALA A 41 -26.66 -17.84 43.52
CA ALA A 41 -26.09 -18.09 42.20
C ALA A 41 -25.98 -16.80 41.37
N LEU A 42 -27.00 -15.93 41.39
CA LEU A 42 -26.97 -14.62 40.74
C LEU A 42 -25.88 -13.69 41.31
N ALA A 43 -25.60 -13.77 42.61
CA ALA A 43 -24.51 -13.01 43.22
C ALA A 43 -23.13 -13.44 42.68
N ASP A 44 -22.89 -14.74 42.44
CA ASP A 44 -21.67 -15.24 41.78
C ASP A 44 -21.57 -14.72 40.33
N LEU A 45 -22.68 -14.78 39.57
CA LEU A 45 -22.72 -14.22 38.22
C LEU A 45 -22.34 -12.74 38.22
N GLY A 46 -22.96 -11.94 39.08
CA GLY A 46 -22.66 -10.51 39.22
C GLY A 46 -21.22 -10.25 39.64
N PHE A 47 -20.64 -11.06 40.53
CA PHE A 47 -19.23 -10.96 40.92
C PHE A 47 -18.29 -11.15 39.73
N ARG A 48 -18.58 -12.09 38.83
CA ARG A 48 -17.77 -12.34 37.63
C ARG A 48 -17.96 -11.26 36.57
N THR A 49 -19.14 -10.68 36.48
CA THR A 49 -19.40 -9.53 35.60
C THR A 49 -18.57 -8.31 36.01
N ASP A 50 -18.28 -8.17 37.30
CA ASP A 50 -17.46 -7.09 37.87
C ASP A 50 -15.93 -7.34 37.68
N PHE A 51 -15.51 -8.40 36.98
CA PHE A 51 -14.10 -8.60 36.61
C PHE A 51 -13.59 -7.45 35.73
N SER A 52 -12.27 -7.24 35.78
CA SER A 52 -11.63 -6.22 34.97
C SER A 52 -11.84 -6.49 33.47
N ILE A 53 -11.90 -5.43 32.65
CA ILE A 53 -12.06 -5.59 31.19
C ILE A 53 -10.92 -6.44 30.61
N GLN A 54 -9.72 -6.31 31.17
CA GLN A 54 -8.54 -7.09 30.82
C GLN A 54 -8.77 -8.60 31.00
N ASP A 55 -9.39 -8.98 32.12
CA ASP A 55 -9.74 -10.37 32.42
C ASP A 55 -10.88 -10.89 31.54
N LEU A 56 -11.94 -10.07 31.35
CA LEU A 56 -13.09 -10.42 30.50
C LEU A 56 -12.71 -10.61 29.03
N LEU A 57 -11.78 -9.82 28.52
CA LEU A 57 -11.22 -9.98 27.18
C LEU A 57 -10.17 -11.12 27.10
N ASN A 58 -9.84 -11.76 28.22
CA ASN A 58 -8.82 -12.80 28.36
C ASN A 58 -7.51 -12.45 27.59
N ALA A 59 -7.01 -11.23 27.79
CA ALA A 59 -5.77 -10.78 27.16
C ALA A 59 -4.57 -11.47 27.79
N ARG A 60 -4.19 -12.65 27.28
CA ARG A 60 -2.98 -13.35 27.74
C ARG A 60 -1.76 -12.64 27.16
N GLY A 61 -0.89 -12.14 28.03
CA GLY A 61 0.22 -11.24 27.68
C GLY A 61 1.21 -11.77 26.64
N LYS A 62 2.01 -10.82 26.11
CA LYS A 62 3.02 -10.94 25.04
C LYS A 62 2.58 -11.49 23.68
N GLY A 63 1.34 -11.94 23.51
CA GLY A 63 0.74 -11.97 22.18
C GLY A 63 0.38 -10.54 21.80
N ARG A 64 1.01 -9.97 20.77
CA ARG A 64 0.57 -8.69 20.16
C ARG A 64 -0.95 -8.73 19.97
N ARG A 65 -1.64 -7.59 20.02
CA ARG A 65 -3.08 -7.41 19.68
C ARG A 65 -3.62 -8.38 18.63
N GLN A 66 -2.83 -8.73 17.62
CA GLN A 66 -3.07 -9.81 16.64
C GLN A 66 -3.64 -11.11 17.24
N ALA A 67 -3.23 -11.53 18.44
CA ALA A 67 -3.76 -12.71 19.15
C ALA A 67 -5.17 -12.51 19.75
N LEU A 68 -5.59 -11.25 19.93
CA LEU A 68 -6.95 -10.89 20.29
C LEU A 68 -7.85 -10.65 19.06
N ASN A 69 -7.25 -10.46 17.88
CA ASN A 69 -7.92 -10.15 16.62
C ASN A 69 -9.00 -9.05 16.79
N ASN A 70 -8.66 -7.91 17.40
CA ASN A 70 -9.62 -6.83 17.68
C ASN A 70 -9.06 -5.44 17.28
N THR A 71 -9.86 -4.40 17.50
CA THR A 71 -9.56 -3.00 17.14
C THR A 71 -9.02 -2.14 18.29
N PHE A 72 -8.59 -2.76 19.40
CA PHE A 72 -7.96 -2.04 20.51
C PHE A 72 -6.47 -1.88 20.22
N TYR A 73 -6.15 -1.00 19.27
CA TYR A 73 -4.79 -0.72 18.82
C TYR A 73 -3.96 0.04 19.87
N ASP A 74 -2.67 -0.27 19.91
CA ASP A 74 -1.69 0.48 20.69
C ASP A 74 -1.46 1.86 20.09
N ALA A 75 -1.08 2.84 20.90
CA ALA A 75 -0.89 4.23 20.45
C ALA A 75 0.15 4.32 19.31
N SER A 76 1.25 3.56 19.41
CA SER A 76 2.28 3.49 18.37
C SER A 76 1.84 2.79 17.08
N GLU A 77 0.74 2.03 17.11
CA GLU A 77 0.16 1.39 15.92
C GLU A 77 -0.81 2.34 15.21
N ILE A 78 -1.72 3.00 15.95
CA ILE A 78 -2.84 3.74 15.34
C ILE A 78 -2.59 5.25 15.13
N LEU A 79 -1.74 5.90 15.93
CA LEU A 79 -1.56 7.36 15.87
C LEU A 79 -0.60 7.84 14.78
N PRO A 80 0.53 7.15 14.49
CA PRO A 80 1.45 7.62 13.45
C PRO A 80 0.81 7.62 12.07
N THR A 81 1.07 8.69 11.31
CA THR A 81 0.59 8.90 9.94
C THR A 81 1.71 8.81 8.93
N ASN A 82 1.39 8.65 7.64
CA ASN A 82 2.32 8.95 6.56
C ASN A 82 2.73 10.44 6.63
N PRO A 83 3.93 10.86 6.20
CA PRO A 83 4.30 12.27 6.19
C PRO A 83 3.35 13.12 5.33
N VAL A 84 2.81 14.18 5.91
CA VAL A 84 1.92 15.12 5.22
C VAL A 84 2.58 16.49 5.06
N THR A 85 3.40 16.88 6.04
CA THR A 85 4.06 18.18 6.07
C THR A 85 5.52 18.11 5.61
N ILE A 86 6.07 19.26 5.27
CA ILE A 86 7.48 19.45 4.93
C ILE A 86 8.38 18.98 6.10
N GLU A 87 7.97 19.29 7.33
CA GLU A 87 8.64 18.86 8.54
C GLU A 87 8.60 17.34 8.70
N ASP A 88 7.52 16.68 8.32
CA ASP A 88 7.42 15.21 8.36
C ASP A 88 8.41 14.55 7.40
N TYR A 89 8.47 15.01 6.15
CA TYR A 89 9.46 14.50 5.19
C TYR A 89 10.88 14.73 5.70
N ARG A 90 11.14 15.90 6.29
CA ARG A 90 12.44 16.21 6.92
C ARG A 90 12.77 15.22 8.03
N ARG A 91 11.86 14.99 8.99
CA ARG A 91 12.01 14.00 10.08
C ARG A 91 12.29 12.61 9.52
N LEU A 92 11.50 12.19 8.52
CA LEU A 92 11.61 10.88 7.87
C LEU A 92 13.01 10.67 7.27
N ILE A 93 13.52 11.64 6.51
CA ILE A 93 14.82 11.56 5.83
C ILE A 93 15.97 11.49 6.84
N ILE A 94 15.96 12.38 7.84
CA ILE A 94 16.99 12.44 8.88
C ILE A 94 17.03 11.14 9.70
N ASP A 95 15.87 10.59 10.02
CA ASP A 95 15.76 9.38 10.85
C ASP A 95 16.14 8.10 10.10
N ARG A 96 15.87 8.00 8.79
CA ARG A 96 16.00 6.75 8.04
C ARG A 96 17.23 6.65 7.12
N VAL A 97 17.80 7.77 6.65
CA VAL A 97 18.88 7.74 5.67
C VAL A 97 20.23 7.92 6.36
N ASN A 98 21.04 6.86 6.36
CA ASN A 98 22.34 6.88 7.01
C ASN A 98 23.34 7.77 6.24
N GLY A 99 24.00 8.67 6.97
CA GLY A 99 24.95 9.63 6.43
C GLY A 99 24.39 11.03 6.21
N VAL A 100 23.05 11.20 6.31
CA VAL A 100 22.38 12.50 6.34
C VAL A 100 22.40 13.04 7.78
N LYS A 101 23.00 14.22 7.98
CA LYS A 101 23.01 14.93 9.28
C LYS A 101 21.78 15.82 9.44
N ASN A 102 21.33 16.44 8.35
CA ASN A 102 20.16 17.30 8.30
C ASN A 102 19.61 17.32 6.86
N ALA A 103 18.34 17.66 6.72
CA ALA A 103 17.70 17.83 5.43
C ALA A 103 16.78 19.05 5.48
N TRP A 104 16.55 19.72 4.36
CA TRP A 104 15.48 20.71 4.22
C TRP A 104 14.67 20.35 3.00
N VAL A 105 13.35 20.40 3.15
CA VAL A 105 12.40 20.16 2.06
C VAL A 105 11.77 21.52 1.75
N GLU A 106 11.81 21.95 0.50
CA GLU A 106 11.33 23.26 0.07
C GLU A 106 10.33 23.09 -1.08
N PRO A 107 9.13 23.69 -1.02
CA PRO A 107 8.20 23.64 -2.14
C PRO A 107 8.72 24.52 -3.28
N VAL A 108 8.70 24.00 -4.50
CA VAL A 108 9.10 24.73 -5.70
C VAL A 108 7.96 25.66 -6.10
N ARG A 109 8.22 26.97 -6.10
CA ARG A 109 7.20 28.00 -6.40
C ARG A 109 7.44 28.72 -7.73
N ASP A 110 8.64 28.56 -8.27
CA ASP A 110 9.22 29.26 -9.40
C ASP A 110 9.53 28.31 -10.58
N HIS A 111 8.86 27.16 -10.63
CA HIS A 111 9.01 26.21 -11.72
C HIS A 111 8.70 26.89 -13.06
N LEU A 112 9.58 26.72 -14.06
CA LEU A 112 9.50 27.43 -15.35
C LEU A 112 8.17 27.21 -16.08
N GLN A 113 7.60 26.01 -15.94
CA GLN A 113 6.31 25.64 -16.54
C GLN A 113 5.10 25.90 -15.62
N GLY A 114 5.29 26.45 -14.42
CA GLY A 114 4.22 26.73 -13.46
C GLY A 114 3.64 25.50 -12.74
N ILE A 115 4.30 24.35 -12.81
CA ILE A 115 3.87 23.09 -12.19
C ILE A 115 3.87 23.21 -10.67
N LYS A 116 2.77 22.82 -10.03
CA LYS A 116 2.60 22.76 -8.58
C LYS A 116 2.76 21.33 -8.06
N GLY A 117 3.00 21.18 -6.76
CA GLY A 117 3.19 19.86 -6.11
C GLY A 117 4.64 19.35 -6.17
N LEU A 118 5.59 20.18 -6.58
CA LEU A 118 7.00 19.83 -6.64
C LEU A 118 7.76 20.27 -5.39
N TYR A 119 8.67 19.42 -4.90
CA TYR A 119 9.58 19.74 -3.82
C TYR A 119 11.05 19.64 -4.25
N ARG A 120 11.89 20.44 -3.60
CA ARG A 120 13.35 20.35 -3.66
C ARG A 120 13.86 19.90 -2.30
N ILE A 121 14.72 18.88 -2.28
CA ILE A 121 15.33 18.37 -1.06
C ILE A 121 16.80 18.79 -1.02
N LEU A 122 17.17 19.53 0.02
CA LEU A 122 18.53 19.96 0.30
C LEU A 122 19.12 19.09 1.42
N LEU A 123 20.25 18.43 1.16
CA LEU A 123 20.85 17.47 2.07
C LEU A 123 22.16 18.00 2.64
N GLN A 124 22.25 18.00 3.97
CA GLN A 124 23.52 18.11 4.69
C GLN A 124 24.02 16.71 5.03
N VAL A 125 25.13 16.32 4.40
CA VAL A 125 25.74 14.99 4.57
C VAL A 125 26.97 15.04 5.47
N SER A 126 27.28 13.93 6.12
CA SER A 126 28.52 13.76 6.88
C SER A 126 29.77 13.74 5.98
N ASP A 127 30.91 14.19 6.49
CA ASP A 127 32.16 14.26 5.71
C ASP A 127 32.63 12.87 5.25
N SER A 128 32.40 11.84 6.07
CA SER A 128 32.65 10.43 5.71
C SER A 128 31.82 9.97 4.50
N ALA A 129 30.66 10.58 4.27
CA ALA A 129 29.73 10.22 3.20
C ALA A 129 29.88 11.07 1.93
N ARG A 130 30.79 12.07 1.89
CA ARG A 130 31.00 12.96 0.74
C ARG A 130 31.71 12.32 -0.47
N GLN A 131 31.91 11.01 -0.48
CA GLN A 131 32.49 10.30 -1.63
C GLN A 131 31.47 10.25 -2.79
N PRO A 132 31.86 10.47 -4.07
CA PRO A 132 30.92 10.56 -5.19
C PRO A 132 29.95 9.38 -5.30
N GLN A 133 30.43 8.16 -5.10
CA GLN A 133 29.61 6.94 -5.11
C GLN A 133 28.58 6.94 -3.98
N ARG A 134 29.00 7.22 -2.73
CA ARG A 134 28.10 7.27 -1.58
C ARG A 134 27.07 8.41 -1.69
N LEU A 135 27.43 9.53 -2.32
CA LEU A 135 26.48 10.63 -2.58
C LEU A 135 25.37 10.20 -3.54
N GLN A 136 25.70 9.44 -4.59
CA GLN A 136 24.70 8.89 -5.51
C GLN A 136 23.78 7.89 -4.79
N GLU A 137 24.35 7.01 -3.96
CA GLU A 137 23.57 6.08 -3.12
C GLU A 137 22.61 6.82 -2.18
N ILE A 138 23.08 7.84 -1.46
CA ILE A 138 22.25 8.65 -0.56
C ILE A 138 21.11 9.33 -1.32
N LYS A 139 21.40 9.94 -2.49
CA LYS A 139 20.34 10.55 -3.30
C LYS A 139 19.28 9.53 -3.71
N ARG A 140 19.69 8.32 -4.08
CA ARG A 140 18.78 7.22 -4.43
C ARG A 140 17.97 6.74 -3.22
N GLU A 141 18.61 6.55 -2.06
CA GLU A 141 17.95 6.19 -0.80
C GLU A 141 16.89 7.24 -0.42
N VAL A 142 17.22 8.53 -0.52
CA VAL A 142 16.27 9.63 -0.26
C VAL A 142 15.13 9.63 -1.28
N TYR A 143 15.42 9.46 -2.57
CA TYR A 143 14.39 9.43 -3.62
C TYR A 143 13.42 8.26 -3.42
N ALA A 144 13.94 7.06 -3.19
CA ALA A 144 13.12 5.87 -2.93
C ALA A 144 12.29 6.03 -1.65
N LEU A 145 12.89 6.58 -0.58
CA LEU A 145 12.18 6.84 0.66
C LEU A 145 11.05 7.85 0.49
N PHE A 146 11.30 8.94 -0.25
CA PHE A 146 10.28 9.92 -0.60
C PHE A 146 9.17 9.27 -1.45
N ALA A 147 9.52 8.56 -2.53
CA ALA A 147 8.54 7.93 -3.42
C ALA A 147 7.61 6.95 -2.69
N ALA A 148 8.12 6.22 -1.69
CA ALA A 148 7.34 5.31 -0.86
C ALA A 148 6.37 6.01 0.13
N HIS A 149 6.57 7.30 0.40
CA HIS A 149 5.78 8.06 1.39
C HIS A 149 5.17 9.34 0.83
N ARG A 150 5.38 9.67 -0.45
CA ARG A 150 4.90 10.92 -1.04
C ARG A 150 3.38 10.98 -1.01
N ASN A 151 2.80 12.17 -0.93
CA ASN A 151 1.35 12.31 -1.07
C ASN A 151 0.93 12.30 -2.55
N LEU A 152 -0.37 12.14 -2.78
CA LEU A 152 -1.00 12.26 -4.09
C LEU A 152 -0.67 13.59 -4.75
N CYS A 153 -0.33 13.55 -6.04
CA CYS A 153 0.04 14.69 -6.85
C CYS A 153 1.26 15.49 -6.32
N GLU A 154 2.12 14.84 -5.52
CA GLU A 154 3.42 15.38 -5.11
C GLU A 154 4.57 14.62 -5.77
N ASP A 155 5.62 15.33 -6.17
CA ASP A 155 6.87 14.72 -6.66
C ASP A 155 8.08 15.64 -6.41
N LEU A 156 9.30 15.17 -6.72
CA LEU A 156 10.54 15.92 -6.58
C LEU A 156 10.95 16.61 -7.89
N GLU A 157 11.41 17.85 -7.76
CA GLU A 157 12.17 18.54 -8.80
C GLU A 157 13.64 18.11 -8.75
N ALA A 158 14.25 18.15 -7.56
CA ALA A 158 15.66 17.84 -7.39
C ALA A 158 16.03 17.42 -5.95
N ILE A 159 17.08 16.60 -5.85
CA ILE A 159 17.78 16.29 -4.61
C ILE A 159 19.20 16.85 -4.71
N GLU A 160 19.50 17.85 -3.89
CA GLU A 160 20.74 18.61 -3.92
C GLU A 160 21.52 18.36 -2.63
N VAL A 161 22.79 17.99 -2.76
CA VAL A 161 23.70 17.92 -1.62
C VAL A 161 24.36 19.27 -1.45
N LEU A 162 24.28 19.82 -0.24
CA LEU A 162 24.79 21.14 0.04
C LEU A 162 26.31 21.15 0.15
N ASP A 163 26.91 22.17 -0.43
CA ASP A 163 28.33 22.48 -0.25
C ASP A 163 28.57 23.29 1.01
N VAL A 164 29.85 23.48 1.35
CA VAL A 164 30.26 24.09 2.61
C VAL A 164 30.83 25.48 2.37
N ASP A 165 30.27 26.46 3.06
CA ASP A 165 30.89 27.78 3.24
C ASP A 165 31.82 27.68 4.47
N LYS A 166 33.13 27.69 4.27
CA LYS A 166 34.12 27.59 5.36
C LYS A 166 34.28 28.92 6.07
N ILE A 167 34.01 28.95 7.37
CA ILE A 167 34.14 30.13 8.22
C ILE A 167 35.37 29.97 9.12
N ILE A 168 36.28 30.94 9.07
CA ILE A 168 37.44 31.04 9.97
C ILE A 168 37.28 32.28 10.84
N ILE A 169 37.49 32.11 12.15
CA ILE A 169 37.39 33.21 13.13
C ILE A 169 38.78 33.49 13.69
N TYR A 170 39.22 34.73 13.54
CA TYR A 170 40.46 35.24 14.12
C TYR A 170 40.12 36.12 15.30
N THR A 171 40.62 35.79 16.49
CA THR A 171 40.32 36.55 17.71
C THR A 171 41.45 36.50 18.72
N ASP A 172 41.60 37.60 19.47
CA ASP A 172 42.52 37.69 20.60
C ASP A 172 41.71 37.85 21.90
N LEU A 173 41.81 36.88 22.81
CA LEU A 173 40.99 36.77 24.01
C LEU A 173 41.84 36.99 25.27
N ASP A 174 41.40 37.87 26.17
CA ASP A 174 41.91 37.95 27.55
C ASP A 174 41.03 37.08 28.45
N ILE A 175 41.64 36.05 29.06
CA ILE A 175 40.96 35.09 29.92
C ILE A 175 41.34 35.25 31.38
N SER A 176 40.46 34.78 32.26
CA SER A 176 40.69 34.76 33.69
C SER A 176 41.81 33.78 34.11
N SER A 177 42.43 34.04 35.25
CA SER A 177 43.57 33.23 35.75
C SER A 177 43.17 31.87 36.31
N ASP A 178 41.89 31.68 36.63
CA ASP A 178 41.28 30.51 37.27
C ASP A 178 40.68 29.50 36.29
N VAL A 179 40.63 29.82 34.99
CA VAL A 179 40.10 28.92 33.95
C VAL A 179 41.21 28.28 33.11
N VAL A 180 40.96 27.07 32.62
CA VAL A 180 41.85 26.35 31.70
C VAL A 180 41.58 26.81 30.27
N ALA A 181 42.61 27.28 29.55
CA ALA A 181 42.42 27.88 28.22
C ALA A 181 41.91 26.87 27.19
N GLU A 182 42.33 25.61 27.31
CA GLU A 182 41.92 24.49 26.46
C GLU A 182 40.42 24.15 26.64
N GLU A 183 39.89 24.30 27.86
CA GLU A 183 38.44 24.14 28.14
C GLU A 183 37.64 25.28 27.52
N VAL A 184 38.11 26.52 27.69
CA VAL A 184 37.47 27.71 27.10
C VAL A 184 37.48 27.61 25.57
N LEU A 185 38.58 27.18 24.95
CA LEU A 185 38.66 26.96 23.51
C LEU A 185 37.66 25.89 23.05
N ALA A 186 37.61 24.73 23.73
CA ALA A 186 36.65 23.68 23.40
C ALA A 186 35.20 24.16 23.51
N GLU A 187 34.87 24.97 24.53
CA GLU A 187 33.53 25.53 24.69
C GLU A 187 33.18 26.58 23.63
N ILE A 188 34.13 27.45 23.26
CA ILE A 188 33.98 28.40 22.15
C ILE A 188 33.65 27.65 20.87
N LEU A 189 34.47 26.68 20.49
CA LEU A 189 34.32 25.94 19.24
C LEU A 189 32.99 25.19 19.20
N PHE A 190 32.61 24.54 20.31
CA PHE A 190 31.33 23.85 20.44
C PHE A 190 30.14 24.80 20.29
N LYS A 191 30.09 25.91 21.05
CA LYS A 191 28.97 26.87 21.01
C LYS A 191 28.87 27.58 19.66
N LEU A 192 30.00 27.87 19.01
CA LEU A 192 30.02 28.48 17.69
C LEU A 192 29.53 27.52 16.61
N GLU A 193 29.97 26.26 16.63
CA GLU A 193 29.48 25.27 15.67
C GLU A 193 27.97 25.03 15.86
N GLU A 194 27.50 24.84 17.10
CA GLU A 194 26.07 24.66 17.40
C GLU A 194 25.24 25.90 17.02
N HIS A 195 25.83 27.09 17.05
CA HIS A 195 25.20 28.29 16.52
C HIS A 195 25.12 28.29 14.99
N LEU A 196 26.21 27.97 14.29
CA LEU A 196 26.27 27.99 12.83
C LEU A 196 25.42 26.86 12.22
N THR A 197 25.60 25.66 12.74
CA THR A 197 24.94 24.42 12.32
C THR A 197 24.40 23.71 13.57
N PRO A 198 23.16 24.00 13.98
CA PRO A 198 22.52 23.35 15.11
C PRO A 198 22.42 21.83 14.91
N SER A 199 22.74 21.06 15.94
CA SER A 199 22.62 19.61 15.92
C SER A 199 21.17 19.17 16.15
N ILE A 200 20.76 18.10 15.47
CA ILE A 200 19.42 17.53 15.62
C ILE A 200 19.39 16.66 16.87
N GLN A 201 18.42 16.93 17.73
CA GLN A 201 18.23 16.22 18.99
C GLN A 201 17.17 15.13 18.84
N TYR A 202 17.44 13.97 19.44
CA TYR A 202 16.49 12.87 19.56
C TYR A 202 16.07 12.75 21.03
N HIS A 203 14.77 12.65 21.25
CA HIS A 203 14.15 12.54 22.56
C HIS A 203 13.52 11.16 22.73
N THR A 204 13.53 10.66 23.96
CA THR A 204 12.80 9.44 24.33
C THR A 204 11.35 9.77 24.70
N ILE A 205 10.46 8.76 24.67
CA ILE A 205 9.06 8.95 25.07
C ILE A 205 8.97 9.38 26.55
N ASP A 206 9.74 8.75 27.43
CA ASP A 206 9.69 9.04 28.87
C ASP A 206 10.08 10.49 29.16
N GLU A 207 11.11 11.01 28.48
CA GLU A 207 11.51 12.43 28.57
C GLU A 207 10.37 13.38 28.14
N LEU A 208 9.71 13.09 27.01
CA LEU A 208 8.60 13.91 26.52
C LEU A 208 7.38 13.87 27.44
N LEU A 209 7.07 12.71 28.02
CA LEU A 209 6.00 12.57 29.00
C LEU A 209 6.31 13.33 30.31
N GLU A 210 7.56 13.32 30.77
CA GLU A 210 8.02 14.10 31.92
C GLU A 210 7.97 15.62 31.65
N GLU A 211 8.22 16.04 30.40
CA GLU A 211 8.07 17.42 29.94
C GLU A 211 6.60 17.85 29.77
N GLY A 212 5.65 16.91 29.82
CA GLY A 212 4.21 17.16 29.78
C GLY A 212 3.56 17.05 28.40
N TYR A 213 4.24 16.48 27.40
CA TYR A 213 3.65 16.17 26.10
C TYR A 213 2.60 15.06 26.21
N ALA A 214 1.53 15.18 25.45
CA ALA A 214 0.52 14.13 25.32
C ALA A 214 1.00 13.02 24.35
N ILE A 215 0.46 11.81 24.49
CA ILE A 215 0.83 10.66 23.64
C ILE A 215 0.50 10.93 22.17
N GLU A 216 -0.62 11.61 21.90
CA GLU A 216 -1.02 12.06 20.57
C GLU A 216 -0.06 13.07 19.94
N GLU A 217 0.59 13.93 20.74
CA GLU A 217 1.59 14.89 20.26
C GLU A 217 2.92 14.20 19.96
N ILE A 218 3.25 13.17 20.76
CA ILE A 218 4.46 12.37 20.62
C ILE A 218 4.46 11.56 19.32
N PHE A 219 3.33 10.96 18.96
CA PHE A 219 3.17 10.15 17.74
C PHE A 219 2.62 10.94 16.54
N ASP A 220 2.64 12.27 16.59
CA ASP A 220 2.21 13.12 15.47
C ASP A 220 3.22 13.08 14.32
N GLY A 221 2.82 12.46 13.21
CA GLY A 221 3.58 12.32 11.97
C GLY A 221 4.15 10.91 11.75
N PRO A 222 5.28 10.79 11.01
CA PRO A 222 5.82 9.50 10.60
C PRO A 222 6.36 8.68 11.78
N VAL A 223 6.22 7.35 11.69
CA VAL A 223 6.72 6.41 12.70
C VAL A 223 8.23 6.62 12.91
N PRO A 224 8.67 7.02 14.12
CA PRO A 224 10.08 7.20 14.43
C PRO A 224 10.82 5.86 14.61
N VAL A 225 12.05 5.77 14.11
CA VAL A 225 12.92 4.59 14.22
C VAL A 225 13.99 4.76 15.27
N HIS A 226 14.64 5.92 15.36
CA HIS A 226 15.80 6.14 16.22
C HIS A 226 15.59 7.14 17.37
N GLY A 227 14.33 7.47 17.68
CA GLY A 227 13.93 8.47 18.68
C GLY A 227 13.03 9.53 18.07
N ILE A 228 12.48 10.42 18.91
CA ILE A 228 11.53 11.44 18.46
C ILE A 228 12.25 12.77 18.25
N ILE A 229 12.05 13.37 17.07
CA ILE A 229 12.59 14.69 16.73
C ILE A 229 11.46 15.70 16.87
N LYS A 230 11.64 16.70 17.75
CA LYS A 230 10.66 17.76 17.97
C LYS A 230 10.63 18.71 16.78
N LYS A 231 9.47 19.32 16.51
CA LYS A 231 9.32 20.30 15.42
C LYS A 231 10.19 21.53 15.67
N GLU A 232 10.39 21.93 16.93
CA GLU A 232 11.20 23.08 17.34
C GLU A 232 12.70 22.86 17.10
N ASP A 233 13.16 21.60 17.09
CA ASP A 233 14.55 21.24 16.82
C ASP A 233 14.88 21.32 15.31
N LEU A 234 13.85 21.27 14.44
CA LEU A 234 13.98 21.40 12.99
C LEU A 234 14.11 22.87 12.55
N ARG A 235 15.19 23.53 12.97
CA ARG A 235 15.45 24.93 12.62
C ARG A 235 15.64 25.13 11.11
N ALA A 236 15.16 26.27 10.61
CA ALA A 236 15.36 26.68 9.23
C ALA A 236 16.85 26.92 8.93
N MET A 237 17.24 26.76 7.66
CA MET A 237 18.61 27.03 7.22
C MET A 237 18.94 28.52 7.39
N LYS A 238 20.07 28.82 8.03
CA LYS A 238 20.55 30.20 8.15
C LYS A 238 21.11 30.69 6.83
N ARG A 239 20.47 31.71 6.25
CA ARG A 239 20.98 32.43 5.06
C ARG A 239 21.91 33.58 5.41
N GLU A 240 21.80 34.09 6.64
CA GLU A 240 22.61 35.18 7.18
C GLU A 240 23.08 34.83 8.59
N VAL A 241 24.36 35.07 8.87
CA VAL A 241 24.94 34.92 10.21
C VAL A 241 25.54 36.26 10.63
N TYR A 242 25.15 36.76 11.79
CA TYR A 242 25.61 38.04 12.32
C TYR A 242 26.90 37.88 13.13
N ILE A 243 27.94 38.63 12.79
CA ILE A 243 29.24 38.66 13.47
C ILE A 243 29.07 39.14 14.92
N SER A 244 28.25 40.17 15.13
CA SER A 244 27.85 40.65 16.45
C SER A 244 27.31 39.54 17.36
N LYS A 245 26.55 38.58 16.81
CA LYS A 245 26.05 37.43 17.57
C LYS A 245 27.15 36.44 17.93
N ILE A 246 28.12 36.23 17.05
CA ILE A 246 29.30 35.40 17.32
C ILE A 246 30.14 36.00 18.45
N ILE A 247 30.35 37.33 18.42
CA ILE A 247 31.05 38.07 19.48
C ILE A 247 30.34 37.93 20.83
N GLU A 248 29.00 38.04 20.84
CA GLU A 248 28.18 37.83 22.04
C GLU A 248 28.37 36.42 22.61
N ILE A 249 28.28 35.38 21.76
CA ILE A 249 28.45 33.97 22.17
C ILE A 249 29.81 33.73 22.82
N ILE A 250 30.89 34.30 22.25
CA ILE A 250 32.24 34.15 22.81
C ILE A 250 32.37 34.92 24.13
N SER A 251 31.75 36.09 24.23
CA SER A 251 31.81 36.93 25.43
C SER A 251 31.06 36.33 26.62
N ASP A 252 30.00 35.55 26.35
CA ASP A 252 29.18 34.88 27.37
C ASP A 252 29.82 33.61 27.96
N ILE A 253 30.97 33.17 27.45
CA ILE A 253 31.66 31.97 27.94
C ILE A 253 32.38 32.28 29.25
N GLU A 254 32.18 31.41 30.25
CA GLU A 254 32.77 31.56 31.57
C GLU A 254 34.31 31.59 31.47
N GLY A 255 34.91 32.64 32.03
CA GLY A 255 36.36 32.84 31.98
C GLY A 255 36.86 33.78 30.89
N VAL A 256 36.04 34.16 29.90
CA VAL A 256 36.39 35.22 28.93
C VAL A 256 36.16 36.59 29.56
N ARG A 257 37.19 37.44 29.64
CA ARG A 257 37.09 38.79 30.22
C ARG A 257 36.89 39.86 29.15
N ARG A 258 37.60 39.74 28.03
CA ARG A 258 37.58 40.72 26.94
C ARG A 258 38.03 40.09 25.62
N ILE A 259 37.40 40.53 24.54
CA ILE A 259 37.84 40.29 23.17
C ILE A 259 38.62 41.54 22.70
N ASN A 260 39.91 41.40 22.42
CA ASN A 260 40.81 42.49 22.04
C ASN A 260 40.84 42.72 20.52
N TYR A 261 40.65 41.66 19.74
CA TYR A 261 40.63 41.69 18.29
C TYR A 261 39.63 40.65 17.78
N PHE A 262 38.93 40.95 16.68
CA PHE A 262 37.97 40.04 16.07
C PHE A 262 37.91 40.25 14.55
N ARG A 263 37.99 39.17 13.78
CA ARG A 263 37.83 39.16 12.32
C ARG A 263 37.29 37.80 11.86
N VAL A 264 36.47 37.82 10.82
CA VAL A 264 35.94 36.60 10.19
C VAL A 264 36.36 36.54 8.73
N GLU A 265 36.72 35.35 8.27
CA GLU A 265 36.92 35.04 6.87
C GLU A 265 35.93 33.96 6.41
N LYS A 266 35.41 34.12 5.19
CA LYS A 266 34.58 33.15 4.48
C LYS A 266 35.36 32.68 3.24
N ASP A 267 35.60 31.38 3.13
CA ASP A 267 36.31 30.74 2.01
C ASP A 267 37.65 31.42 1.67
N GLY A 268 38.36 31.91 2.70
CA GLY A 268 39.64 32.61 2.57
C GLY A 268 39.56 34.11 2.29
N PHE A 269 38.36 34.69 2.17
CA PHE A 269 38.15 36.12 1.98
C PHE A 269 37.61 36.79 3.25
N PRO A 270 38.15 37.96 3.65
CA PRO A 270 37.62 38.70 4.81
C PRO A 270 36.18 39.16 4.57
N VAL A 271 35.32 38.94 5.57
CA VAL A 271 33.94 39.45 5.54
C VAL A 271 33.94 40.92 5.91
N GLU A 272 33.42 41.77 5.03
CA GLU A 272 33.22 43.20 5.30
C GLU A 272 31.81 43.45 5.87
N GLY A 273 31.72 44.15 7.02
CA GLY A 273 30.45 44.44 7.69
C GLY A 273 30.08 43.42 8.77
N ASP A 274 28.82 43.43 9.24
CA ASP A 274 28.35 42.59 10.36
C ASP A 274 27.67 41.28 9.91
N VAL A 275 27.48 41.06 8.60
CA VAL A 275 26.67 39.95 8.08
C VAL A 275 27.50 39.04 7.19
N ILE A 276 27.57 37.76 7.56
CA ILE A 276 28.10 36.68 6.73
C ILE A 276 26.93 36.14 5.91
N ARG A 277 26.98 36.34 4.59
CA ARG A 277 25.97 35.84 3.65
C ARG A 277 26.33 34.43 3.20
N ILE A 278 25.38 33.51 3.32
CA ILE A 278 25.55 32.11 2.91
C ILE A 278 25.10 31.97 1.46
N ALA A 279 25.90 31.31 0.63
CA ALA A 279 25.58 31.15 -0.79
C ALA A 279 24.38 30.20 -0.96
N GLU A 280 23.69 30.31 -2.10
CA GLU A 280 22.67 29.32 -2.45
C GLU A 280 23.31 27.92 -2.52
N LYS A 281 22.56 26.90 -2.07
CA LYS A 281 23.01 25.50 -2.00
C LYS A 281 24.25 25.23 -1.13
N THR A 282 24.56 26.12 -0.20
CA THR A 282 25.65 25.93 0.78
C THR A 282 25.15 26.06 2.22
N TYR A 283 25.96 25.61 3.18
CA TYR A 283 25.75 25.84 4.62
C TYR A 283 27.06 26.23 5.33
N PRO A 284 26.98 27.06 6.39
CA PRO A 284 28.16 27.53 7.11
C PRO A 284 28.75 26.44 8.01
N VAL A 285 30.05 26.20 7.90
CA VAL A 285 30.80 25.33 8.81
C VAL A 285 32.00 26.08 9.34
N LEU A 286 32.24 25.94 10.65
CA LEU A 286 33.48 26.41 11.25
C LEU A 286 34.62 25.54 10.72
N ASP A 287 35.66 26.14 10.15
CA ASP A 287 36.76 25.36 9.56
C ASP A 287 37.55 24.64 10.65
N MET A 288 37.23 23.37 10.88
CA MET A 288 37.83 22.57 11.96
C MET A 288 39.29 22.20 11.69
N ASP A 289 39.78 22.41 10.46
CA ASP A 289 41.21 22.30 10.13
C ASP A 289 42.04 23.33 10.92
N THR A 290 41.38 24.38 11.45
CA THR A 290 41.98 25.35 12.36
C THR A 290 42.20 24.83 13.78
N ILE A 291 41.79 23.60 14.15
CA ILE A 291 41.85 23.08 15.54
C ILE A 291 42.78 21.86 15.65
N ASP A 292 43.22 21.31 14.51
CA ASP A 292 44.10 20.17 14.45
C ASP A 292 45.59 20.62 14.43
N ALA A 293 46.50 19.76 14.92
CA ALA A 293 47.94 19.90 14.81
C ALA A 293 48.46 19.99 13.35
N ARG A 294 47.57 19.81 12.36
CA ARG A 294 47.81 19.98 10.93
C ARG A 294 47.74 21.44 10.44
N TRP A 295 47.41 22.42 11.30
CA TRP A 295 47.56 23.85 10.96
C TRP A 295 49.05 24.20 10.78
N LYS A 296 49.47 24.52 9.55
CA LYS A 296 50.88 24.67 9.16
C LYS A 296 51.42 26.10 9.21
N THR A 297 50.63 27.06 9.68
CA THR A 297 50.97 28.49 9.71
C THR A 297 51.47 28.90 11.10
N ASP A 298 52.39 29.87 11.18
CA ASP A 298 53.09 30.28 12.42
C ASP A 298 52.19 30.84 13.55
N ALA A 299 50.90 31.09 13.29
CA ALA A 299 49.96 31.61 14.30
C ALA A 299 48.58 30.94 14.20
N TYR A 300 48.08 30.50 15.35
CA TYR A 300 46.73 29.95 15.53
C TYR A 300 45.67 31.08 15.49
N PRO A 301 44.48 30.88 14.89
CA PRO A 301 43.48 31.94 14.72
C PRO A 301 42.92 32.53 16.03
N ILE A 302 42.77 31.72 17.08
CA ILE A 302 42.19 32.12 18.37
C ILE A 302 43.29 32.19 19.44
N ARG A 303 43.80 33.38 19.73
CA ARG A 303 44.92 33.57 20.67
C ARG A 303 44.42 33.91 22.07
N PHE A 304 45.06 33.34 23.08
CA PHE A 304 44.72 33.56 24.48
C PHE A 304 45.79 34.37 25.20
N GLN A 305 45.34 35.29 26.05
CA GLN A 305 46.16 36.12 26.92
C GLN A 305 45.66 36.01 28.35
N ARG A 306 46.59 36.07 29.30
CA ARG A 306 46.30 36.26 30.73
C ARG A 306 46.88 37.59 31.15
N GLY A 307 46.06 38.65 31.11
CA GLY A 307 46.50 40.01 31.34
C GLY A 307 47.43 40.51 30.22
N SER A 308 48.75 40.41 30.42
CA SER A 308 49.76 40.87 29.45
C SER A 308 50.62 39.74 28.87
N LEU A 309 50.38 38.50 29.29
CA LEU A 309 51.14 37.31 28.87
C LEU A 309 50.34 36.51 27.84
N ASN A 310 50.97 36.17 26.72
CA ASN A 310 50.40 35.21 25.77
C ASN A 310 50.44 33.80 26.38
N TYR A 311 49.37 33.04 26.20
CA TYR A 311 49.27 31.64 26.59
C TYR A 311 49.46 30.75 25.36
N ASP A 312 50.27 29.70 25.49
CA ASP A 312 50.51 28.72 24.44
C ASP A 312 49.58 27.51 24.65
N LEU A 313 48.79 27.19 23.63
CA LEU A 313 47.70 26.21 23.72
C LEU A 313 48.17 24.79 23.43
N ASP A 314 47.72 23.81 24.22
CA ASP A 314 47.76 22.41 23.80
C ASP A 314 46.50 22.04 23.00
N LEU A 315 46.61 22.12 21.68
CA LEU A 315 45.52 21.80 20.75
C LEU A 315 45.03 20.36 20.84
N ASN A 316 45.88 19.40 21.23
CA ASN A 316 45.45 18.00 21.37
C ASN A 316 44.51 17.85 22.57
N THR A 317 44.85 18.51 23.69
CA THR A 317 44.01 18.51 24.89
C THR A 317 42.68 19.23 24.61
N ALA A 318 42.70 20.39 23.93
CA ALA A 318 41.48 21.10 23.54
C ALA A 318 40.59 20.25 22.60
N SER A 319 41.18 19.54 21.63
CA SER A 319 40.47 18.63 20.72
C SER A 319 39.78 17.48 21.48
N GLN A 320 40.46 16.84 22.43
CA GLN A 320 39.87 15.79 23.26
C GLN A 320 38.69 16.31 24.10
N LEU A 321 38.82 17.51 24.67
CA LEU A 321 37.74 18.16 25.43
C LEU A 321 36.54 18.48 24.52
N LEU A 322 36.79 18.99 23.32
CA LEU A 322 35.74 19.24 22.33
C LEU A 322 35.00 17.95 21.94
N TYR A 323 35.71 16.86 21.64
CA TYR A 323 35.08 15.55 21.39
C TYR A 323 34.29 15.04 22.60
N SER A 324 34.73 15.32 23.83
CA SER A 324 33.98 14.99 25.04
C SER A 324 32.68 15.80 25.17
N LEU A 325 32.67 17.05 24.71
CA LEU A 325 31.47 17.89 24.66
C LEU A 325 30.51 17.36 23.62
N TYR A 326 30.97 17.06 22.40
CA TYR A 326 30.13 16.39 21.39
C TYR A 326 29.59 15.06 21.89
N ALA A 327 30.39 14.22 22.55
CA ALA A 327 29.91 12.93 23.05
C ALA A 327 28.86 13.08 24.18
N ARG A 328 29.00 14.10 25.04
CA ARG A 328 27.99 14.40 26.07
C ARG A 328 26.71 14.97 25.48
N TYR A 329 26.81 15.80 24.44
CA TYR A 329 25.69 16.48 23.81
C TYR A 329 24.97 15.59 22.78
N LYS A 330 25.69 14.72 22.07
CA LYS A 330 25.14 13.68 21.17
C LYS A 330 24.55 12.47 21.91
N LYS A 331 24.35 12.54 23.23
CA LYS A 331 23.76 11.44 24.01
C LYS A 331 22.30 11.12 23.65
N GLY A 332 21.62 11.92 22.83
CA GLY A 332 20.40 11.53 22.10
C GLY A 332 20.74 10.59 20.95
N TYR A 333 21.31 9.41 21.25
CA TYR A 333 21.77 8.45 20.25
C TYR A 333 20.65 8.10 19.26
N GLN A 334 21.03 7.85 18.00
CA GLN A 334 20.24 7.07 17.04
C GLN A 334 20.11 5.60 17.53
N MET A 335 19.58 5.39 18.73
CA MET A 335 19.27 4.07 19.24
C MET A 335 17.90 3.70 18.73
N LYS A 336 17.77 2.47 18.24
CA LYS A 336 16.46 1.95 17.85
C LYS A 336 15.47 2.18 18.97
N MET A 337 14.37 2.85 18.65
CA MET A 337 13.32 3.17 19.58
C MET A 337 12.76 1.89 20.20
N LEU A 338 12.72 1.85 21.53
CA LEU A 338 12.11 0.77 22.29
C LEU A 338 10.90 1.35 23.02
N TYR A 339 9.75 1.34 22.35
CA TYR A 339 8.47 1.58 23.00
C TYR A 339 7.81 0.24 23.32
N ASN A 340 7.53 0.01 24.60
CA ASN A 340 6.65 -1.06 25.04
C ASN A 340 5.54 -0.40 25.85
N GLU A 341 4.33 -0.35 25.29
CA GLU A 341 3.16 0.08 26.06
C GLU A 341 2.97 -0.88 27.25
N LYS A 342 2.45 -0.38 28.37
CA LYS A 342 2.25 -1.19 29.57
C LYS A 342 1.17 -2.24 29.31
N ASP A 343 1.58 -3.49 29.14
CA ASP A 343 0.68 -4.63 29.05
C ASP A 343 0.05 -4.93 30.42
N TYR A 344 -1.27 -5.15 30.45
CA TYR A 344 -2.01 -5.56 31.63
C TYR A 344 -2.62 -6.94 31.35
N PRO A 345 -1.82 -8.01 31.44
CA PRO A 345 -2.29 -9.34 31.09
C PRO A 345 -3.41 -9.80 32.05
N SER A 346 -4.39 -10.50 31.48
CA SER A 346 -5.41 -11.22 32.22
C SER A 346 -4.77 -12.17 33.23
N VAL A 347 -5.22 -12.10 34.48
CA VAL A 347 -4.81 -13.04 35.53
C VAL A 347 -5.71 -14.28 35.56
N LEU A 348 -6.87 -14.22 34.90
CA LEU A 348 -7.86 -15.29 34.82
C LEU A 348 -7.76 -16.10 33.51
N LYS A 349 -8.11 -17.39 33.58
CA LYS A 349 -8.33 -18.23 32.39
C LYS A 349 -9.79 -18.11 31.94
N GLU A 350 -10.03 -18.45 30.67
CA GLU A 350 -11.37 -18.41 30.09
C GLU A 350 -12.34 -19.35 30.82
N ASP A 351 -11.84 -20.53 31.23
CA ASP A 351 -12.60 -21.48 32.04
C ASP A 351 -12.98 -20.92 33.42
N ASP A 352 -12.15 -20.06 34.03
CA ASP A 352 -12.45 -19.47 35.33
C ASP A 352 -13.68 -18.55 35.25
N ILE A 353 -13.93 -17.97 34.07
CA ILE A 353 -15.10 -17.14 33.78
C ILE A 353 -16.29 -18.04 33.44
N LYS A 354 -16.12 -18.99 32.51
CA LYS A 354 -17.21 -19.82 31.97
C LYS A 354 -17.75 -20.84 32.97
N ARG A 355 -16.93 -21.33 33.89
CA ARG A 355 -17.28 -22.48 34.74
C ARG A 355 -18.50 -22.23 35.60
N TYR A 356 -19.57 -22.98 35.34
CA TYR A 356 -20.80 -22.93 36.11
C TYR A 356 -20.83 -24.03 37.19
N TYR A 357 -21.18 -23.65 38.43
CA TYR A 357 -21.40 -24.60 39.52
C TYR A 357 -22.88 -24.75 39.78
N SER A 358 -23.38 -25.99 39.71
CA SER A 358 -24.82 -26.23 39.86
C SER A 358 -25.35 -25.84 41.24
N VAL A 359 -26.39 -25.00 41.25
CA VAL A 359 -27.12 -24.56 42.44
C VAL A 359 -27.80 -25.73 43.14
N GLN A 360 -28.11 -26.83 42.43
CA GLN A 360 -28.66 -28.05 43.05
C GLN A 360 -27.75 -28.61 44.15
N ASN A 361 -26.44 -28.32 44.10
CA ASN A 361 -25.47 -28.77 45.08
C ASN A 361 -25.43 -27.90 46.35
N THR A 362 -26.00 -26.70 46.33
CA THR A 362 -26.03 -25.78 47.47
C THR A 362 -27.27 -25.96 48.35
N PHE A 363 -28.27 -26.72 47.88
CA PHE A 363 -29.47 -27.02 48.65
C PHE A 363 -29.18 -27.87 49.90
N PRO A 364 -29.95 -27.71 50.99
CA PRO A 364 -29.84 -28.55 52.17
C PRO A 364 -29.99 -30.04 51.83
N ALA A 365 -29.23 -30.90 52.53
CA ALA A 365 -29.21 -32.35 52.28
C ALA A 365 -30.59 -33.04 52.35
N THR A 366 -31.55 -32.44 53.06
CA THR A 366 -32.94 -32.93 53.14
C THR A 366 -33.65 -32.94 51.79
N TYR A 367 -33.27 -32.07 50.85
CA TYR A 367 -33.82 -32.03 49.49
C TYR A 367 -33.29 -33.17 48.61
N GLY A 368 -32.15 -33.76 48.94
CA GLY A 368 -31.56 -34.88 48.19
C GLY A 368 -31.05 -34.53 46.79
N LEU A 369 -30.77 -33.24 46.53
CA LEU A 369 -30.34 -32.74 45.21
C LEU A 369 -28.82 -32.82 44.99
N SER A 370 -28.02 -32.79 46.06
CA SER A 370 -26.56 -32.91 45.96
C SER A 370 -26.12 -34.26 45.37
N PRO A 371 -24.85 -34.41 44.95
CA PRO A 371 -24.34 -35.67 44.41
C PRO A 371 -24.34 -36.81 45.45
N PHE A 372 -24.35 -36.46 46.74
CA PHE A 372 -24.44 -37.40 47.85
C PHE A 372 -25.87 -37.91 48.11
N GLY A 373 -26.88 -37.32 47.45
CA GLY A 373 -28.28 -37.72 47.59
C GLY A 373 -28.86 -37.46 48.98
N LEU A 374 -29.79 -38.32 49.40
CA LEU A 374 -30.40 -38.26 50.74
C LEU A 374 -29.45 -38.82 51.80
N PRO A 375 -29.56 -38.37 53.06
CA PRO A 375 -28.76 -38.91 54.16
C PRO A 375 -28.90 -40.43 54.28
N ASN A 376 -27.79 -41.13 54.56
CA ASN A 376 -27.75 -42.60 54.70
C ASN A 376 -28.73 -43.17 55.74
N SER A 377 -29.24 -42.34 56.65
CA SER A 377 -30.26 -42.69 57.64
C SER A 377 -31.69 -42.78 57.07
N VAL A 378 -31.92 -42.31 55.84
CA VAL A 378 -33.24 -42.24 55.20
C VAL A 378 -33.30 -43.27 54.07
N ARG A 379 -34.22 -44.24 54.16
CA ARG A 379 -34.48 -45.18 53.05
C ARG A 379 -35.37 -44.49 52.01
N PRO A 380 -34.90 -44.27 50.76
CA PRO A 380 -35.66 -43.54 49.76
C PRO A 380 -36.85 -44.36 49.26
N THR A 381 -38.06 -43.78 49.33
CA THR A 381 -39.25 -44.35 48.65
C THR A 381 -39.22 -44.00 47.16
N ARG A 382 -39.92 -44.79 46.33
CA ARG A 382 -40.05 -44.51 44.88
C ARG A 382 -40.67 -43.13 44.62
N GLU A 383 -41.64 -42.74 45.44
CA GLU A 383 -42.26 -41.42 45.41
C GLU A 383 -41.25 -40.32 45.73
N ARG A 384 -40.46 -40.47 46.80
CA ARG A 384 -39.44 -39.47 47.18
C ARG A 384 -38.40 -39.28 46.07
N LEU A 385 -37.95 -40.37 45.44
CA LEU A 385 -37.05 -40.30 44.28
C LEU A 385 -37.70 -39.62 43.07
N GLY A 386 -39.01 -39.82 42.86
CA GLY A 386 -39.78 -39.13 41.84
C GLY A 386 -39.86 -37.61 42.09
N MET A 387 -40.12 -37.19 43.33
CA MET A 387 -40.16 -35.77 43.72
C MET A 387 -38.79 -35.09 43.54
N ILE A 388 -37.71 -35.78 43.90
CA ILE A 388 -36.34 -35.27 43.68
C ILE A 388 -36.12 -35.03 42.19
N LYS A 389 -36.47 -35.98 41.33
CA LYS A 389 -36.34 -35.83 39.87
C LYS A 389 -37.19 -34.69 39.30
N GLN A 390 -38.41 -34.49 39.82
CA GLN A 390 -39.26 -33.36 39.44
C GLN A 390 -38.61 -32.02 39.81
N LEU A 391 -38.09 -31.89 41.04
CA LEU A 391 -37.42 -30.68 41.48
C LEU A 391 -36.13 -30.41 40.70
N ARG A 392 -35.33 -31.46 40.40
CA ARG A 392 -34.16 -31.33 39.50
C ARG A 392 -34.56 -30.78 38.13
N GLY A 393 -35.64 -31.33 37.54
CA GLY A 393 -36.16 -30.88 36.25
C GLY A 393 -36.60 -29.42 36.28
N TYR A 394 -37.28 -29.00 37.36
CA TYR A 394 -37.69 -27.61 37.57
C TYR A 394 -36.50 -26.66 37.68
N LEU A 395 -35.48 -27.00 38.48
CA LEU A 395 -34.30 -26.15 38.69
C LEU A 395 -33.44 -26.03 37.43
N SER A 396 -33.37 -27.08 36.61
CA SER A 396 -32.55 -27.13 35.39
C SER A 396 -32.82 -25.97 34.43
N PHE A 397 -34.05 -25.44 34.39
CA PHE A 397 -34.40 -24.28 33.56
C PHE A 397 -33.61 -23.02 33.96
N PHE A 398 -33.58 -22.70 35.26
CA PHE A 398 -32.85 -21.55 35.79
C PHE A 398 -31.35 -21.71 35.63
N GLU A 399 -30.84 -22.94 35.84
CA GLU A 399 -29.42 -23.24 35.71
C GLU A 399 -28.91 -23.09 34.29
N GLN A 400 -29.71 -23.49 33.30
CA GLN A 400 -29.34 -23.33 31.89
C GLN A 400 -29.20 -21.86 31.51
N LEU A 401 -30.07 -20.98 32.01
CA LEU A 401 -29.99 -19.53 31.79
C LEU A 401 -28.70 -18.95 32.39
N MET A 402 -28.37 -19.33 33.63
CA MET A 402 -27.15 -18.87 34.30
C MET A 402 -25.88 -19.43 33.65
N ALA A 403 -25.89 -20.68 33.19
CA ALA A 403 -24.79 -21.27 32.45
C ALA A 403 -24.59 -20.55 31.10
N ASN A 404 -25.66 -20.24 30.37
CA ASN A 404 -25.59 -19.47 29.13
C ASN A 404 -25.06 -18.04 29.38
N TYR A 405 -25.45 -17.39 30.49
CA TYR A 405 -24.90 -16.09 30.87
C TYR A 405 -23.37 -16.12 31.01
N LEU A 406 -22.83 -17.13 31.71
CA LEU A 406 -21.38 -17.29 31.85
C LEU A 406 -20.70 -17.68 30.54
N ALA A 407 -21.38 -18.44 29.67
CA ALA A 407 -20.90 -18.70 28.31
C ALA A 407 -20.82 -17.40 27.50
N GLN A 408 -21.82 -16.52 27.59
CA GLN A 408 -21.78 -15.21 26.95
C GLN A 408 -20.62 -14.36 27.50
N LEU A 409 -20.48 -14.28 28.82
CA LEU A 409 -19.44 -13.51 29.48
C LEU A 409 -18.03 -13.99 29.08
N GLY A 410 -17.82 -15.32 29.07
CA GLY A 410 -16.54 -15.91 28.68
C GLY A 410 -16.23 -15.83 27.18
N ASN A 411 -17.21 -15.52 26.33
CA ASN A 411 -17.01 -15.34 24.88
C ASN A 411 -17.10 -13.86 24.45
N VAL A 412 -17.12 -12.90 25.37
CA VAL A 412 -17.09 -11.45 25.04
C VAL A 412 -15.91 -11.13 24.12
N LYS A 413 -14.72 -11.71 24.36
CA LYS A 413 -13.55 -11.60 23.48
C LYS A 413 -13.88 -11.97 22.03
N LYS A 414 -14.57 -13.09 21.80
CA LYS A 414 -14.93 -13.56 20.45
C LYS A 414 -15.96 -12.65 19.81
N PHE A 415 -16.93 -12.16 20.59
CA PHE A 415 -17.90 -11.21 20.06
C PHE A 415 -17.25 -9.90 19.61
N PHE A 416 -16.22 -9.41 20.31
CA PHE A 416 -15.46 -8.20 19.94
C PHE A 416 -14.32 -8.46 18.93
N SER A 417 -14.12 -9.68 18.48
CA SER A 417 -13.07 -9.98 17.50
C SER A 417 -13.48 -9.54 16.08
N LEU A 418 -12.52 -9.48 15.18
CA LEU A 418 -12.66 -9.28 13.74
C LEU A 418 -12.67 -10.63 13.00
N ASP A 419 -13.14 -11.69 13.66
CA ASP A 419 -13.32 -13.00 13.06
C ASP A 419 -14.48 -12.97 12.05
N SER A 420 -14.21 -13.38 10.82
CA SER A 420 -15.19 -13.47 9.72
C SER A 420 -15.98 -14.76 9.76
N ASP A 421 -15.45 -15.80 10.42
CA ASP A 421 -16.07 -17.11 10.48
C ASP A 421 -17.05 -17.21 11.65
N LEU A 422 -17.21 -16.12 12.42
CA LEU A 422 -18.18 -16.04 13.50
C LEU A 422 -19.59 -15.99 12.89
N ASP A 423 -20.41 -16.96 13.29
CA ASP A 423 -21.78 -17.18 12.82
C ASP A 423 -22.85 -16.84 13.88
N ARG A 424 -22.42 -16.52 15.11
CA ARG A 424 -23.30 -16.36 16.27
C ARG A 424 -22.89 -15.22 17.19
N SER A 425 -23.88 -14.61 17.84
CA SER A 425 -23.73 -13.55 18.84
C SER A 425 -24.15 -13.99 20.24
N TYR A 426 -25.00 -15.01 20.33
CA TYR A 426 -25.36 -15.67 21.58
C TYR A 426 -24.56 -16.96 21.78
N PHE A 427 -23.90 -17.05 22.92
CA PHE A 427 -23.14 -18.23 23.30
C PHE A 427 -23.87 -18.99 24.40
N SER A 428 -23.88 -20.32 24.27
CA SER A 428 -24.50 -21.22 25.23
C SER A 428 -23.54 -22.33 25.64
N GLN A 429 -23.77 -22.91 26.82
CA GLN A 429 -23.02 -24.07 27.30
C GLN A 429 -23.92 -24.95 28.16
N LEU A 430 -23.58 -26.23 28.31
CA LEU A 430 -24.30 -27.08 29.25
C LEU A 430 -23.80 -26.82 30.69
N PRO A 431 -24.70 -26.73 31.69
CA PRO A 431 -24.31 -26.67 33.09
C PRO A 431 -23.63 -27.99 33.50
N GLU A 432 -22.42 -27.88 34.04
CA GLU A 432 -21.63 -29.01 34.51
C GLU A 432 -22.14 -29.53 35.87
N ASN A 433 -21.80 -30.79 36.18
CA ASN A 433 -22.04 -31.40 37.49
C ASN A 433 -23.51 -31.40 37.95
N MET A 434 -24.46 -31.46 37.00
CA MET A 434 -25.88 -31.68 37.30
C MET A 434 -26.14 -33.18 37.55
N PRO A 435 -26.41 -33.60 38.80
CA PRO A 435 -26.53 -35.03 39.10
C PRO A 435 -27.79 -35.62 38.46
N GLU A 436 -27.69 -36.87 37.99
CA GLU A 436 -28.84 -37.69 37.55
C GLU A 436 -29.64 -37.18 36.33
N MET A 437 -29.13 -36.20 35.56
CA MET A 437 -29.84 -35.63 34.40
C MET A 437 -30.20 -36.64 33.31
N GLN A 438 -29.40 -37.70 33.17
CA GLN A 438 -29.67 -38.83 32.25
C GLN A 438 -31.06 -39.46 32.46
N TYR A 439 -31.59 -39.42 33.68
CA TYR A 439 -32.90 -39.97 34.02
C TYR A 439 -34.07 -39.03 33.73
N ILE A 440 -33.80 -37.75 33.47
CA ILE A 440 -34.82 -36.73 33.18
C ILE A 440 -34.95 -36.56 31.66
N LEU A 441 -33.82 -36.58 30.93
CA LEU A 441 -33.77 -36.23 29.51
C LEU A 441 -33.66 -37.43 28.55
N LYS A 442 -34.07 -38.63 28.99
CA LYS A 442 -34.15 -39.87 28.20
C LYS A 442 -32.87 -40.20 27.41
N GLY A 443 -31.71 -40.23 28.08
CA GLY A 443 -30.52 -40.90 27.55
C GLY A 443 -29.87 -40.31 26.28
N LYS A 444 -30.18 -39.06 25.89
CA LYS A 444 -29.32 -38.34 24.95
C LYS A 444 -27.98 -38.04 25.62
N ASP A 445 -26.88 -38.32 24.92
CA ASP A 445 -25.56 -37.89 25.37
C ASP A 445 -25.46 -36.35 25.43
N ASN A 446 -24.42 -35.84 26.09
CA ASN A 446 -24.25 -34.40 26.24
C ASN A 446 -23.97 -33.71 24.90
N GLU A 447 -23.40 -34.39 23.91
CA GLU A 447 -23.14 -33.83 22.58
C GLU A 447 -24.44 -33.55 21.82
N ALA A 448 -25.35 -34.52 21.74
CA ALA A 448 -26.65 -34.35 21.10
C ALA A 448 -27.51 -33.28 21.79
N ARG A 449 -27.31 -33.09 23.10
CA ARG A 449 -27.97 -32.03 23.87
C ARG A 449 -27.39 -30.65 23.58
N LEU A 450 -26.07 -30.53 23.54
CA LEU A 450 -25.39 -29.29 23.20
C LEU A 450 -25.78 -28.86 21.79
N LYS A 451 -25.72 -29.79 20.83
CA LYS A 451 -26.16 -29.53 19.44
C LYS A 451 -27.59 -29.02 19.39
N LYS A 452 -28.52 -29.65 20.12
CA LYS A 452 -29.92 -29.20 20.10
C LYS A 452 -30.10 -27.82 20.75
N LEU A 453 -29.31 -27.52 21.78
CA LEU A 453 -29.31 -26.20 22.40
C LEU A 453 -28.77 -25.15 21.42
N GLU A 454 -27.67 -25.44 20.71
CA GLU A 454 -27.09 -24.57 19.69
C GLU A 454 -28.09 -24.28 18.57
N GLU A 455 -28.72 -25.32 17.99
CA GLU A 455 -29.79 -25.16 16.98
C GLU A 455 -30.94 -24.26 17.49
N THR A 456 -31.30 -24.38 18.77
CA THR A 456 -32.37 -23.56 19.36
C THR A 456 -31.92 -22.12 19.55
N VAL A 457 -30.67 -21.90 19.99
CA VAL A 457 -30.13 -20.56 20.20
C VAL A 457 -29.97 -19.83 18.88
N GLU A 458 -29.51 -20.53 17.85
CA GLU A 458 -29.34 -20.03 16.47
C GLU A 458 -30.67 -19.52 15.90
N GLU A 459 -31.78 -20.25 16.09
CA GLU A 459 -33.13 -19.82 15.66
C GLU A 459 -33.55 -18.46 16.24
N PHE A 460 -33.07 -18.11 17.44
CA PHE A 460 -33.41 -16.87 18.16
C PHE A 460 -32.26 -15.85 18.19
N ASP A 461 -31.16 -16.08 17.49
CA ASP A 461 -30.01 -15.17 17.46
C ASP A 461 -30.13 -14.19 16.29
N PRO A 462 -30.43 -12.89 16.53
CA PRO A 462 -30.36 -11.88 15.48
C PRO A 462 -28.88 -11.51 15.25
N PHE A 463 -28.10 -12.49 14.78
CA PHE A 463 -26.65 -12.40 14.67
C PHE A 463 -26.23 -11.20 13.85
N VAL A 464 -26.77 -11.07 12.63
CA VAL A 464 -26.40 -10.02 11.68
C VAL A 464 -26.67 -8.64 12.24
N GLU A 465 -27.86 -8.40 12.80
CA GLU A 465 -28.22 -7.11 13.43
C GLU A 465 -27.27 -6.77 14.59
N ARG A 466 -27.05 -7.72 15.50
CA ARG A 466 -26.20 -7.52 16.69
C ARG A 466 -24.74 -7.30 16.32
N ARG A 467 -24.23 -8.08 15.38
CA ARG A 467 -22.87 -7.98 14.85
C ARG A 467 -22.68 -6.65 14.14
N ASN A 468 -23.61 -6.25 13.27
CA ASN A 468 -23.59 -4.97 12.58
C ASN A 468 -23.53 -3.79 13.56
N ARG A 469 -24.40 -3.77 14.58
CA ARG A 469 -24.42 -2.72 15.62
C ARG A 469 -23.12 -2.65 16.42
N LEU A 470 -22.51 -3.80 16.70
CA LEU A 470 -21.20 -3.83 17.36
C LEU A 470 -20.13 -3.22 16.46
N LEU A 471 -20.07 -3.61 15.19
CA LEU A 471 -19.08 -3.09 14.25
C LEU A 471 -19.25 -1.58 14.04
N ASP A 472 -20.47 -1.06 14.01
CA ASP A 472 -20.74 0.38 14.01
C ASP A 472 -20.17 1.08 15.24
N HIS A 473 -20.30 0.46 16.42
CA HIS A 473 -19.70 0.99 17.63
C HIS A 473 -18.17 1.00 17.56
N LEU A 474 -17.55 -0.03 16.98
CA LEU A 474 -16.10 -0.09 16.80
C LEU A 474 -15.61 0.95 15.78
N LEU A 475 -16.31 1.13 14.66
CA LEU A 475 -16.02 2.15 13.66
C LEU A 475 -16.12 3.57 14.24
N ALA A 476 -17.14 3.82 15.05
CA ALA A 476 -17.36 5.13 15.67
C ALA A 476 -16.21 5.58 16.58
N ARG A 477 -15.43 4.64 17.15
CA ARG A 477 -14.21 4.98 17.93
C ARG A 477 -13.17 5.73 17.11
N PHE A 478 -13.18 5.52 15.79
CA PHE A 478 -12.26 6.16 14.85
C PHE A 478 -12.93 7.32 14.08
N GLY A 479 -14.15 7.71 14.46
CA GLY A 479 -14.91 8.74 13.76
C GLY A 479 -15.44 8.29 12.40
N GLU A 480 -15.41 6.99 12.10
CA GLU A 480 -15.86 6.44 10.83
C GLU A 480 -17.36 6.10 10.88
N ARG A 481 -18.05 6.31 9.75
CA ARG A 481 -19.45 5.94 9.58
C ARG A 481 -19.62 5.24 8.24
N PHE A 482 -20.02 3.97 8.29
CA PHE A 482 -20.38 3.20 7.10
C PHE A 482 -21.86 3.43 6.78
N THR A 483 -22.19 4.04 5.64
CA THR A 483 -23.58 4.31 5.26
C THR A 483 -24.28 3.02 4.82
N THR A 484 -25.09 2.46 5.74
CA THR A 484 -25.82 1.20 5.60
C THR A 484 -26.90 1.20 4.50
N ASP A 485 -27.59 2.32 4.33
CA ASP A 485 -28.86 2.39 3.59
C ASP A 485 -28.72 2.28 2.06
N PHE A 486 -27.55 2.62 1.53
CA PHE A 486 -27.28 2.59 0.09
C PHE A 486 -26.43 1.37 -0.32
N LEU A 487 -25.46 0.97 0.49
CA LEU A 487 -24.69 -0.27 0.25
C LEU A 487 -25.57 -1.52 0.31
N LEU A 488 -26.60 -1.55 1.17
CA LEU A 488 -27.61 -2.63 1.17
C LEU A 488 -28.38 -2.69 -0.16
N LYS A 489 -28.61 -1.55 -0.81
CA LYS A 489 -29.22 -1.51 -2.15
C LYS A 489 -28.21 -1.98 -3.20
N VAL A 490 -26.95 -1.57 -3.10
CA VAL A 490 -25.87 -2.01 -4.00
C VAL A 490 -25.62 -3.52 -3.91
N SER A 491 -25.59 -4.10 -2.71
CA SER A 491 -25.46 -5.56 -2.50
C SER A 491 -26.67 -6.34 -3.01
N GLN A 492 -27.83 -5.71 -3.29
CA GLN A 492 -28.92 -6.38 -4.01
C GLN A 492 -28.62 -6.52 -5.52
N TYR A 493 -27.70 -5.72 -6.05
CA TYR A 493 -27.21 -5.82 -7.44
C TYR A 493 -25.97 -6.71 -7.58
N VAL A 494 -25.24 -6.95 -6.49
CA VAL A 494 -24.21 -7.99 -6.41
C VAL A 494 -24.95 -9.30 -6.24
N GLY A 495 -25.09 -10.07 -7.32
CA GLY A 495 -25.67 -11.42 -7.22
C GLY A 495 -24.92 -12.21 -6.15
N TYR A 496 -25.65 -12.64 -5.11
CA TYR A 496 -25.29 -13.57 -4.04
C TYR A 496 -23.80 -13.90 -3.92
N ASP A 497 -23.12 -13.45 -2.86
CA ASP A 497 -21.82 -14.01 -2.50
C ASP A 497 -21.89 -15.55 -2.33
N MET A 498 -20.84 -16.19 -2.83
CA MET A 498 -20.84 -17.43 -3.60
C MET A 498 -19.71 -18.37 -3.14
N SER A 499 -19.41 -18.36 -1.83
CA SER A 499 -18.58 -19.37 -1.18
C SER A 499 -19.43 -20.58 -0.78
N GLU A 500 -18.93 -21.80 -1.03
CA GLU A 500 -19.58 -23.11 -0.79
C GLU A 500 -20.68 -23.14 0.28
N GLY A 501 -21.93 -23.28 -0.16
CA GLY A 501 -23.08 -23.56 0.70
C GLY A 501 -23.69 -22.32 1.34
N GLU A 502 -24.92 -21.99 0.91
CA GLU A 502 -25.77 -20.89 1.40
C GLU A 502 -25.48 -19.49 0.82
N ALA A 503 -26.45 -19.02 0.03
CA ALA A 503 -26.61 -17.64 -0.38
C ALA A 503 -26.62 -16.72 0.86
N LYS A 504 -25.54 -15.97 1.08
CA LYS A 504 -25.48 -15.00 2.20
C LYS A 504 -26.36 -13.79 1.88
N SER A 505 -27.14 -13.33 2.84
CA SER A 505 -27.99 -12.14 2.68
C SER A 505 -27.13 -10.88 2.44
N PRO A 506 -27.66 -9.84 1.76
CA PRO A 506 -27.03 -8.51 1.65
C PRO A 506 -26.45 -7.94 2.97
N GLU A 507 -27.11 -8.26 4.09
CA GLU A 507 -26.72 -7.79 5.42
C GLU A 507 -25.46 -8.50 5.95
N HIS A 508 -25.22 -9.75 5.53
CA HIS A 508 -23.97 -10.48 5.80
C HIS A 508 -22.80 -9.89 5.01
N GLU A 509 -23.01 -9.51 3.74
CA GLU A 509 -21.98 -8.83 2.94
C GLU A 509 -21.56 -7.50 3.57
N LEU A 510 -22.52 -6.73 4.09
CA LEU A 510 -22.22 -5.50 4.83
C LEU A 510 -21.36 -5.76 6.08
N VAL A 511 -21.67 -6.81 6.84
CA VAL A 511 -20.86 -7.20 8.01
C VAL A 511 -19.43 -7.55 7.58
N ASN A 512 -19.25 -8.30 6.50
CA ASN A 512 -17.94 -8.65 5.97
C ASN A 512 -17.17 -7.42 5.50
N ALA A 513 -17.80 -6.51 4.77
CA ALA A 513 -17.17 -5.26 4.33
C ALA A 513 -16.69 -4.41 5.51
N LYS A 514 -17.50 -4.30 6.59
CA LYS A 514 -17.10 -3.61 7.82
C LYS A 514 -15.94 -4.30 8.53
N LEU A 515 -15.93 -5.63 8.58
CA LEU A 515 -14.81 -6.40 9.14
C LEU A 515 -13.54 -6.15 8.35
N GLU A 516 -13.61 -6.18 7.03
CA GLU A 516 -12.46 -5.98 6.16
C GLU A 516 -11.92 -4.55 6.25
N PHE A 517 -12.80 -3.55 6.30
CA PHE A 517 -12.44 -2.16 6.55
C PHE A 517 -11.74 -1.99 7.92
N LEU A 518 -12.27 -2.60 8.98
CA LEU A 518 -11.66 -2.55 10.31
C LEU A 518 -10.32 -3.28 10.37
N ARG A 519 -10.17 -4.43 9.70
CA ARG A 519 -8.91 -5.17 9.62
C ARG A 519 -7.79 -4.34 9.00
N ASN A 520 -8.12 -3.57 7.96
CA ASN A 520 -7.20 -2.71 7.23
C ASN A 520 -7.12 -1.28 7.80
N TYR A 521 -7.83 -0.97 8.89
CA TYR A 521 -8.03 0.42 9.33
C TYR A 521 -6.73 1.19 9.61
N VAL A 522 -5.77 0.56 10.28
CA VAL A 522 -4.47 1.17 10.60
C VAL A 522 -3.76 1.61 9.32
N ASP A 523 -3.77 0.76 8.30
CA ASP A 523 -3.12 1.05 7.02
C ASP A 523 -3.81 2.20 6.28
N ILE A 524 -5.14 2.12 6.09
CA ILE A 524 -5.91 3.12 5.33
C ILE A 524 -6.09 4.46 6.06
N SER A 525 -5.96 4.48 7.39
CA SER A 525 -5.97 5.71 8.16
C SER A 525 -4.61 6.40 8.09
N ARG A 526 -3.52 5.65 8.28
CA ARG A 526 -2.14 6.14 8.19
C ARG A 526 -1.78 6.64 6.80
N ASN A 527 -2.13 5.88 5.77
CA ASN A 527 -1.68 6.11 4.39
C ASN A 527 -2.69 6.89 3.54
N ARG A 528 -3.70 7.54 4.14
CA ARG A 528 -4.84 8.15 3.41
C ARG A 528 -4.45 9.00 2.20
N SER A 529 -3.42 9.83 2.32
CA SER A 529 -2.94 10.73 1.27
C SER A 529 -1.77 10.18 0.45
N ARG A 530 -1.26 8.98 0.78
CA ARG A 530 -0.10 8.37 0.14
C ARG A 530 -0.39 8.14 -1.36
N GLY A 531 0.48 8.68 -2.22
CA GLY A 531 0.45 8.45 -3.66
C GLY A 531 0.97 7.07 -4.04
N PHE A 532 0.88 6.73 -5.33
CA PHE A 532 1.39 5.46 -5.85
C PHE A 532 2.92 5.38 -5.75
N ASN A 533 3.43 4.29 -5.18
CA ASN A 533 4.88 4.08 -5.06
C ASN A 533 5.47 3.49 -6.34
N TYR A 534 5.69 4.35 -7.33
CA TYR A 534 6.28 3.96 -8.62
C TYR A 534 7.77 3.56 -8.54
N MET A 535 8.40 3.54 -7.36
CA MET A 535 9.76 3.04 -7.15
C MET A 535 9.79 1.70 -6.41
N ALA A 536 8.63 1.16 -6.02
CA ALA A 536 8.54 -0.11 -5.32
C ALA A 536 9.20 -1.25 -6.12
N LEU A 537 8.88 -1.31 -7.42
CA LEU A 537 9.35 -2.36 -8.32
C LEU A 537 10.84 -2.18 -8.67
N TYR A 538 11.29 -0.95 -8.88
CA TYR A 538 12.71 -0.64 -9.10
C TYR A 538 13.61 -1.26 -8.04
N ASN A 539 13.25 -1.13 -6.75
CA ASN A 539 14.06 -1.64 -5.65
C ASN A 539 14.13 -3.18 -5.67
N VAL A 540 13.02 -3.85 -5.97
CA VAL A 540 12.97 -5.32 -6.03
C VAL A 540 13.79 -5.86 -7.21
N ILE A 541 13.72 -5.17 -8.34
CA ILE A 541 14.53 -5.44 -9.52
C ILE A 541 16.02 -5.32 -9.19
N TYR A 542 16.42 -4.23 -8.53
CA TYR A 542 17.80 -3.99 -8.16
C TYR A 542 18.32 -5.00 -7.11
N GLU A 543 17.47 -5.41 -6.15
CA GLU A 543 17.80 -6.47 -5.18
C GLU A 543 18.03 -7.83 -5.84
N GLN A 544 17.23 -8.18 -6.85
CA GLN A 544 17.40 -9.44 -7.60
C GLN A 544 18.78 -9.52 -8.25
N GLU A 545 19.28 -8.42 -8.81
CA GLU A 545 20.63 -8.37 -9.40
C GLU A 545 21.73 -8.62 -8.36
N LEU A 546 21.59 -8.02 -7.18
CA LEU A 546 22.50 -8.23 -6.08
C LEU A 546 22.47 -9.69 -5.62
N GLU A 547 21.27 -10.28 -5.44
CA GLU A 547 21.12 -11.71 -5.09
C GLU A 547 21.75 -12.61 -6.17
N TRP A 548 21.55 -12.31 -7.46
CA TRP A 548 22.19 -13.04 -8.56
C TRP A 548 23.72 -12.97 -8.49
N ALA A 549 24.29 -11.79 -8.22
CA ALA A 549 25.74 -11.61 -8.07
C ALA A 549 26.28 -12.34 -6.83
N GLU A 550 25.54 -12.34 -5.72
CA GLU A 550 25.92 -12.98 -4.46
C GLU A 550 25.80 -14.51 -4.50
N LEU A 551 24.87 -15.07 -5.27
CA LEU A 551 24.74 -16.53 -5.48
C LEU A 551 25.93 -17.13 -6.23
N PHE A 552 26.62 -16.34 -7.07
CA PHE A 552 27.71 -16.79 -7.93
C PHE A 552 29.03 -17.04 -7.19
N GLU A 553 29.39 -16.18 -6.24
CA GLU A 553 30.66 -16.22 -5.48
C GLU A 553 30.85 -17.53 -4.65
N PRO A 554 29.84 -18.00 -3.90
CA PRO A 554 29.91 -19.27 -3.16
C PRO A 554 29.97 -20.49 -4.09
N LEU A 555 29.29 -20.46 -5.24
CA LEU A 555 29.22 -21.56 -6.19
C LEU A 555 30.55 -21.78 -6.91
N ILE A 556 31.22 -20.70 -7.34
CA ILE A 556 32.57 -20.74 -7.91
C ILE A 556 33.56 -21.41 -6.93
N LYS A 557 33.38 -21.19 -5.62
CA LYS A 557 34.22 -21.80 -4.57
C LYS A 557 34.00 -23.31 -4.40
N GLN A 558 32.88 -23.87 -4.86
CA GLN A 558 32.59 -25.32 -4.78
C GLN A 558 33.42 -26.14 -5.79
N TYR A 559 33.81 -25.52 -6.91
CA TYR A 559 34.65 -26.16 -7.93
C TYR A 559 36.12 -26.12 -7.51
N LYS A 560 36.84 -27.24 -7.68
CA LYS A 560 38.23 -27.40 -7.23
C LYS A 560 39.25 -26.97 -8.28
N GLU A 561 38.90 -27.04 -9.56
CA GLU A 561 39.80 -26.71 -10.67
C GLU A 561 39.62 -25.27 -11.14
N GLU A 562 40.73 -24.54 -11.33
CA GLU A 562 40.72 -23.14 -11.78
C GLU A 562 40.08 -22.98 -13.17
N ALA A 563 40.25 -23.97 -14.06
CA ALA A 563 39.67 -23.98 -15.40
C ALA A 563 38.13 -24.05 -15.38
N GLU A 564 37.54 -24.80 -14.44
CA GLU A 564 36.08 -24.86 -14.27
C GLU A 564 35.55 -23.53 -13.71
N ARG A 565 36.28 -22.91 -12.78
CA ARG A 565 35.94 -21.59 -12.23
C ARG A 565 35.97 -20.50 -13.30
N ASP A 566 36.97 -20.51 -14.16
CA ASP A 566 37.10 -19.53 -15.24
C ASP A 566 36.05 -19.74 -16.34
N LEU A 567 35.68 -20.98 -16.65
CA LEU A 567 34.57 -21.29 -17.55
C LEU A 567 33.24 -20.75 -17.02
N ILE A 568 32.95 -20.97 -15.74
CA ILE A 568 31.72 -20.48 -15.09
C ILE A 568 31.71 -18.94 -15.04
N ARG A 569 32.86 -18.30 -14.75
CA ARG A 569 32.98 -16.84 -14.81
C ARG A 569 32.73 -16.30 -16.22
N GLN A 570 33.22 -17.00 -17.24
CA GLN A 570 33.01 -16.62 -18.64
C GLN A 570 31.55 -16.80 -19.05
N GLN A 571 30.90 -17.90 -18.64
CA GLN A 571 29.47 -18.14 -18.87
C GLN A 571 28.59 -17.11 -18.14
N TYR A 572 28.93 -16.72 -16.90
CA TYR A 572 28.25 -15.65 -16.18
C TYR A 572 28.40 -14.29 -16.87
N LYS A 573 29.62 -14.00 -17.34
CA LYS A 573 29.88 -12.78 -18.10
C LYS A 573 29.08 -12.77 -19.40
N GLN A 574 28.99 -13.90 -20.10
CA GLN A 574 28.15 -14.06 -21.29
C GLN A 574 26.65 -13.94 -20.98
N LEU A 575 26.16 -14.48 -19.86
CA LEU A 575 24.79 -14.27 -19.39
C LEU A 575 24.53 -12.77 -19.20
N ARG A 576 25.43 -12.05 -18.53
CA ARG A 576 25.29 -10.60 -18.28
C ARG A 576 25.42 -9.75 -19.56
N GLU A 577 26.20 -10.19 -20.53
CA GLU A 577 26.42 -9.50 -21.82
C GLU A 577 25.29 -9.77 -22.83
N ASN A 578 24.79 -11.02 -22.92
CA ASN A 578 23.73 -11.42 -23.85
C ASN A 578 22.33 -11.12 -23.32
N TYR A 579 22.16 -11.10 -22.00
CA TYR A 579 20.93 -10.77 -21.31
C TYR A 579 21.13 -9.45 -20.58
N SER A 580 20.91 -8.35 -21.29
CA SER A 580 20.97 -7.03 -20.66
C SER A 580 19.93 -6.98 -19.55
N LEU A 581 20.32 -6.42 -18.41
CA LEU A 581 19.47 -6.23 -17.25
C LEU A 581 18.08 -5.68 -17.62
N ARG A 582 18.08 -4.69 -18.52
CA ARG A 582 16.86 -4.05 -19.02
C ARG A 582 15.92 -5.06 -19.66
N GLN A 583 16.42 -5.98 -20.50
CA GLN A 583 15.57 -6.98 -21.16
C GLN A 583 14.87 -7.90 -20.15
N HIS A 584 15.58 -8.38 -19.12
CA HIS A 584 15.01 -9.24 -18.08
C HIS A 584 13.93 -8.52 -17.26
N GLN A 585 14.13 -7.24 -16.97
CA GLN A 585 13.14 -6.40 -16.29
C GLN A 585 11.85 -6.29 -17.10
N ARG A 586 11.98 -6.01 -18.40
CA ARG A 586 10.87 -5.92 -19.35
C ARG A 586 10.12 -7.24 -19.45
N ASP A 587 10.85 -8.35 -19.60
CA ASP A 587 10.26 -9.68 -19.70
C ASP A 587 9.52 -10.07 -18.41
N ALA A 588 10.09 -9.80 -17.23
CA ALA A 588 9.45 -10.12 -15.97
C ALA A 588 8.24 -9.23 -15.64
N PHE A 589 8.31 -7.93 -15.95
CA PHE A 589 7.20 -7.00 -15.78
C PHE A 589 6.05 -7.33 -16.75
N SER A 590 6.39 -7.59 -18.02
CA SER A 590 5.46 -8.11 -19.02
C SER A 590 4.81 -9.42 -18.57
N MET A 591 5.59 -10.35 -18.00
CA MET A 591 5.03 -11.59 -17.45
C MET A 591 4.04 -11.32 -16.32
N ALA A 592 4.41 -10.47 -15.35
CA ALA A 592 3.56 -10.15 -14.21
C ALA A 592 2.24 -9.47 -14.62
N ILE A 593 2.22 -8.73 -15.73
CA ILE A 593 1.04 -8.04 -16.24
C ILE A 593 0.17 -8.94 -17.12
N ASN A 594 0.78 -9.80 -17.93
CA ASN A 594 0.10 -10.51 -19.02
C ASN A 594 -0.32 -11.95 -18.67
N TYR A 595 0.14 -12.51 -17.54
CA TYR A 595 -0.17 -13.89 -17.15
C TYR A 595 -0.85 -13.98 -15.78
N ARG A 596 -1.80 -14.90 -15.65
CA ARG A 596 -2.57 -15.23 -14.44
C ARG A 596 -1.78 -16.08 -13.44
N LYS A 597 -0.86 -16.91 -13.93
CA LYS A 597 0.14 -17.65 -13.12
C LYS A 597 1.56 -17.32 -13.57
N PRO A 598 1.99 -16.07 -13.44
CA PRO A 598 3.26 -15.59 -14.02
C PRO A 598 4.47 -16.25 -13.37
N GLU A 599 4.32 -16.73 -12.14
CA GLU A 599 5.31 -17.48 -11.38
C GLU A 599 5.69 -18.83 -12.01
N ASP A 600 4.72 -19.60 -12.50
CA ASP A 600 4.97 -20.89 -13.16
C ASP A 600 5.63 -20.67 -14.54
N VAL A 601 5.16 -19.66 -15.28
CA VAL A 601 5.68 -19.27 -16.60
C VAL A 601 7.11 -18.75 -16.47
N ALA A 602 7.39 -17.86 -15.51
CA ALA A 602 8.71 -17.31 -15.28
C ALA A 602 9.74 -18.40 -14.92
N LYS A 603 9.34 -19.38 -14.11
CA LYS A 603 10.21 -20.51 -13.75
C LYS A 603 10.57 -21.36 -14.97
N GLU A 604 9.58 -21.76 -15.77
CA GLU A 604 9.80 -22.60 -16.95
C GLU A 604 10.57 -21.88 -18.07
N GLN A 605 10.27 -20.60 -18.32
CA GLN A 605 11.01 -19.80 -19.29
C GLN A 605 12.45 -19.57 -18.86
N THR A 606 12.71 -19.28 -17.58
CA THR A 606 14.06 -19.16 -17.03
C THR A 606 14.84 -20.46 -17.25
N LYS A 607 14.25 -21.61 -16.95
CA LYS A 607 14.90 -22.92 -17.18
C LYS A 607 15.18 -23.17 -18.65
N LYS A 608 14.25 -22.81 -19.54
CA LYS A 608 14.42 -22.94 -21.00
C LYS A 608 15.55 -22.04 -21.52
N MET A 609 15.61 -20.79 -21.04
CA MET A 609 16.64 -19.81 -21.40
C MET A 609 18.05 -20.25 -20.94
N LEU A 610 18.17 -20.71 -19.69
CA LEU A 610 19.45 -21.14 -19.13
C LEU A 610 19.99 -22.43 -19.75
N LYS A 611 19.13 -23.20 -20.44
CA LYS A 611 19.50 -24.44 -21.13
C LYS A 611 20.54 -24.21 -22.25
N ASP A 612 20.53 -23.04 -22.87
CA ASP A 612 21.43 -22.71 -23.99
C ASP A 612 22.83 -22.27 -23.53
N LEU A 613 23.03 -22.07 -22.21
CA LEU A 613 24.29 -21.57 -21.62
C LEU A 613 25.17 -22.65 -21.00
N ASP A 614 24.73 -23.93 -21.04
CA ASP A 614 25.44 -25.11 -20.49
C ASP A 614 25.92 -24.91 -19.04
N LEU A 615 25.07 -24.29 -18.22
CA LEU A 615 25.33 -24.06 -16.79
C LEU A 615 25.05 -25.32 -15.97
N PRO A 616 25.74 -25.51 -14.82
CA PRO A 616 25.44 -26.60 -13.90
C PRO A 616 23.97 -26.61 -13.46
N GLU A 617 23.35 -27.78 -13.41
CA GLU A 617 21.92 -27.95 -13.06
C GLU A 617 21.57 -27.33 -11.71
N THR A 618 22.49 -27.38 -10.74
CA THR A 618 22.34 -26.75 -9.42
C THR A 618 22.26 -25.22 -9.48
N LEU A 619 23.01 -24.59 -10.39
CA LEU A 619 22.98 -23.15 -10.60
C LEU A 619 21.73 -22.74 -11.38
N THR A 620 21.34 -23.54 -12.38
CA THR A 620 20.12 -23.34 -13.17
C THR A 620 18.87 -23.39 -12.28
N GLU A 621 18.78 -24.35 -11.37
CA GLU A 621 17.65 -24.45 -10.41
C GLU A 621 17.66 -23.27 -9.42
N ALA A 622 18.83 -22.87 -8.91
CA ALA A 622 18.95 -21.73 -7.98
C ALA A 622 18.56 -20.39 -8.63
N ILE A 623 18.97 -20.14 -9.88
CA ILE A 623 18.57 -18.94 -10.63
C ILE A 623 17.06 -18.96 -10.92
N ALA A 624 16.51 -20.12 -11.30
CA ALA A 624 15.07 -20.27 -11.53
C ALA A 624 14.23 -20.07 -10.25
N GLU A 625 14.69 -20.56 -9.09
CA GLU A 625 14.05 -20.31 -7.79
C GLU A 625 14.13 -18.84 -7.36
N THR A 626 15.26 -18.19 -7.63
CA THR A 626 15.44 -16.76 -7.34
C THR A 626 14.50 -15.91 -8.21
N ASN A 627 14.36 -16.25 -9.49
CA ASN A 627 13.39 -15.61 -10.39
C ASN A 627 11.95 -15.84 -9.94
N LEU A 628 11.59 -17.06 -9.56
CA LEU A 628 10.27 -17.37 -9.02
C LEU A 628 9.95 -16.51 -7.78
N LYS A 629 10.88 -16.44 -6.83
CA LYS A 629 10.75 -15.62 -5.62
C LYS A 629 10.59 -14.13 -5.97
N PHE A 630 11.35 -13.65 -6.94
CA PHE A 630 11.27 -12.28 -7.44
C PHE A 630 9.93 -11.97 -8.11
N THR A 631 9.46 -12.81 -9.04
CA THR A 631 8.17 -12.66 -9.71
C THR A 631 7.04 -12.61 -8.68
N LYS A 632 7.06 -13.47 -7.67
CA LYS A 632 6.11 -13.44 -6.56
C LYS A 632 6.12 -12.11 -5.79
N LYS A 633 7.31 -11.61 -5.46
CA LYS A 633 7.46 -10.33 -4.77
C LYS A 633 6.97 -9.16 -5.63
N MET A 634 7.20 -9.20 -6.95
CA MET A 634 6.66 -8.18 -7.86
C MET A 634 5.13 -8.21 -7.94
N LEU A 635 4.52 -9.39 -8.02
CA LEU A 635 3.06 -9.52 -7.99
C LEU A 635 2.48 -8.97 -6.69
N GLU A 636 3.06 -9.37 -5.55
CA GLU A 636 2.66 -8.87 -4.25
C GLU A 636 2.72 -7.33 -4.21
N LEU A 637 3.76 -6.72 -4.79
CA LEU A 637 3.85 -5.25 -4.85
C LEU A 637 2.83 -4.63 -5.81
N LEU A 638 2.62 -5.20 -7.00
CA LEU A 638 1.59 -4.73 -7.93
C LEU A 638 0.19 -4.78 -7.31
N GLU A 639 -0.04 -5.75 -6.42
CA GLU A 639 -1.31 -5.89 -5.71
C GLU A 639 -1.40 -4.96 -4.48
N THR A 640 -0.29 -4.74 -3.77
CA THR A 640 -0.33 -4.05 -2.46
C THR A 640 0.06 -2.57 -2.50
N GLU A 641 0.86 -2.13 -3.48
CA GLU A 641 1.34 -0.76 -3.62
C GLU A 641 0.38 0.12 -4.41
N VAL A 642 -0.87 0.17 -3.97
CA VAL A 642 -1.87 1.12 -4.47
C VAL A 642 -1.84 2.44 -3.69
N ALA A 643 -2.40 3.49 -4.29
CA ALA A 643 -2.59 4.76 -3.61
C ALA A 643 -3.50 4.59 -2.38
N GLY A 644 -3.24 5.35 -1.31
CA GLY A 644 -4.00 5.20 -0.07
C GLY A 644 -5.48 5.57 -0.22
N LEU A 645 -5.77 6.57 -1.06
CA LEU A 645 -7.15 6.93 -1.44
C LEU A 645 -7.83 5.78 -2.18
N GLU A 646 -7.17 5.19 -3.17
CA GLU A 646 -7.67 4.04 -3.94
C GLU A 646 -8.03 2.88 -3.01
N ARG A 647 -7.09 2.44 -2.18
CA ARG A 647 -7.31 1.34 -1.22
C ARG A 647 -8.49 1.60 -0.30
N ARG A 648 -8.58 2.81 0.25
CA ARG A 648 -9.67 3.21 1.14
C ARG A 648 -11.01 3.20 0.44
N VAL A 649 -11.09 3.73 -0.78
CA VAL A 649 -12.33 3.72 -1.58
C VAL A 649 -12.74 2.30 -1.94
N CYS A 650 -11.80 1.44 -2.37
CA CYS A 650 -12.10 0.04 -2.66
C CYS A 650 -12.70 -0.68 -1.45
N LEU A 651 -12.14 -0.48 -0.25
CA LEU A 651 -12.69 -1.04 0.98
C LEU A 651 -14.06 -0.48 1.37
N LEU A 652 -14.30 0.82 1.19
CA LEU A 652 -15.59 1.47 1.49
C LEU A 652 -16.71 0.99 0.55
N LEU A 653 -16.37 0.72 -0.71
CA LEU A 653 -17.31 0.31 -1.76
C LEU A 653 -17.33 -1.20 -2.00
N ASN A 654 -16.53 -1.98 -1.25
CA ASN A 654 -16.34 -3.41 -1.45
C ASN A 654 -15.98 -3.75 -2.91
N LEU A 655 -15.00 -3.05 -3.46
CA LEU A 655 -14.40 -3.30 -4.78
C LEU A 655 -13.20 -4.24 -4.64
N ASN A 656 -12.75 -4.80 -5.76
CA ASN A 656 -11.54 -5.62 -5.77
C ASN A 656 -10.34 -4.77 -5.34
N GLN A 657 -9.52 -5.30 -4.43
CA GLN A 657 -8.37 -4.59 -3.87
C GLN A 657 -7.10 -4.98 -4.62
N GLY A 658 -6.57 -4.06 -5.42
CA GLY A 658 -5.18 -4.11 -5.87
C GLY A 658 -4.84 -5.24 -6.82
N GLY A 659 -5.20 -5.09 -8.09
CA GLY A 659 -4.94 -6.11 -9.10
C GLY A 659 -6.17 -6.23 -9.99
N ASN A 660 -6.33 -5.25 -10.88
CA ASN A 660 -7.33 -5.39 -11.93
C ASN A 660 -6.90 -6.58 -12.79
N GLU A 661 -7.60 -7.70 -12.65
CA GLU A 661 -7.74 -8.63 -13.77
C GLU A 661 -8.58 -7.86 -14.79
N SER A 662 -7.93 -6.97 -15.55
CA SER A 662 -8.58 -6.34 -16.70
C SER A 662 -9.14 -7.46 -17.56
N LEU A 663 -10.38 -7.30 -18.02
CA LEU A 663 -11.00 -8.30 -18.87
C LEU A 663 -10.16 -8.58 -20.12
N VAL A 664 -9.38 -7.59 -20.57
CA VAL A 664 -8.37 -7.71 -21.62
C VAL A 664 -7.27 -8.71 -21.25
N ARG A 665 -6.79 -8.70 -19.99
CA ARG A 665 -5.81 -9.67 -19.48
C ARG A 665 -6.41 -11.08 -19.40
N ILE A 666 -7.68 -11.19 -19.01
CA ILE A 666 -8.41 -12.48 -18.95
C ILE A 666 -8.53 -13.09 -20.37
N PHE A 667 -8.74 -12.28 -21.41
CA PHE A 667 -8.91 -12.76 -22.79
C PHE A 667 -7.60 -12.93 -23.59
N ASN A 668 -6.51 -12.26 -23.23
CA ASN A 668 -5.22 -12.37 -23.94
C ASN A 668 -4.45 -13.67 -23.59
N GLU A 669 -4.86 -14.38 -22.53
CA GLU A 669 -4.40 -15.74 -22.31
C GLU A 669 -5.15 -16.70 -23.23
N ASP A 670 -4.46 -17.67 -23.83
CA ASP A 670 -5.03 -18.91 -24.39
C ASP A 670 -5.70 -19.79 -23.30
N ALA A 671 -6.34 -19.20 -22.29
CA ALA A 671 -6.86 -19.88 -21.12
C ALA A 671 -8.33 -20.27 -21.31
N HIS A 672 -8.52 -21.55 -21.62
CA HIS A 672 -9.21 -22.46 -20.71
C HIS A 672 -9.46 -21.85 -19.32
N ILE A 673 -10.62 -21.21 -19.15
CA ILE A 673 -11.26 -21.07 -17.84
C ILE A 673 -11.36 -22.51 -17.31
N GLU A 674 -10.94 -22.82 -16.08
CA GLU A 674 -11.13 -24.17 -15.55
C GLU A 674 -12.61 -24.58 -15.68
N GLY A 675 -12.90 -25.49 -16.64
CA GLY A 675 -14.24 -25.95 -16.98
C GLY A 675 -14.90 -25.37 -18.25
N VAL A 676 -14.27 -24.40 -18.95
CA VAL A 676 -14.75 -23.87 -20.23
C VAL A 676 -13.55 -23.61 -21.16
N ASP A 677 -13.43 -24.46 -22.19
CA ASP A 677 -12.25 -24.50 -23.06
C ASP A 677 -12.16 -23.35 -24.07
N ASN A 678 -13.28 -22.68 -24.39
CA ASN A 678 -13.36 -21.39 -25.09
C ASN A 678 -14.73 -20.76 -24.84
N PHE A 679 -14.83 -19.42 -24.79
CA PHE A 679 -16.13 -18.73 -24.62
C PHE A 679 -17.10 -19.00 -25.79
N HIS A 680 -16.55 -19.23 -26.98
CA HIS A 680 -17.30 -19.69 -28.15
C HIS A 680 -17.99 -21.06 -27.94
N ASP A 681 -17.54 -21.88 -26.99
CA ASP A 681 -18.17 -23.16 -26.66
C ASP A 681 -19.36 -23.02 -25.68
N LEU A 682 -19.47 -21.88 -24.98
CA LEU A 682 -20.61 -21.55 -24.11
C LEU A 682 -21.83 -21.06 -24.88
N ILE A 683 -21.61 -20.40 -26.03
CA ILE A 683 -22.66 -19.74 -26.82
C ILE A 683 -22.68 -20.37 -28.21
N GLN A 684 -23.57 -21.33 -28.44
CA GLN A 684 -23.92 -21.72 -29.80
C GLN A 684 -24.87 -20.67 -30.38
N LEU A 685 -24.34 -19.79 -31.23
CA LEU A 685 -25.12 -18.84 -32.01
C LEU A 685 -25.90 -19.57 -33.12
N GLU A 686 -26.94 -20.32 -32.75
CA GLU A 686 -27.93 -20.83 -33.70
C GLU A 686 -29.20 -19.99 -33.59
N SER A 687 -29.59 -19.34 -34.70
CA SER A 687 -30.93 -18.76 -34.87
C SER A 687 -31.93 -19.90 -35.09
N PRO A 688 -32.77 -20.28 -34.10
CA PRO A 688 -33.62 -21.45 -34.25
C PRO A 688 -34.91 -21.08 -35.00
N MET A 689 -35.33 -21.95 -35.92
CA MET A 689 -36.72 -21.96 -36.39
C MET A 689 -37.63 -22.49 -35.27
N LEU A 690 -38.77 -21.82 -35.07
CA LEU A 690 -39.75 -22.04 -34.00
C LEU A 690 -40.38 -23.45 -34.02
N PRO A 691 -40.41 -24.16 -32.87
CA PRO A 691 -41.43 -25.17 -32.57
C PRO A 691 -42.51 -24.60 -31.64
N GLU A 692 -43.73 -25.14 -31.70
CA GLU A 692 -44.92 -24.71 -30.93
C GLU A 692 -45.09 -25.47 -29.60
N GLY A 693 -45.58 -24.77 -28.57
CA GLY A 693 -46.14 -25.34 -27.33
C GLY A 693 -45.23 -25.21 -26.10
N TYR A 694 -45.73 -24.63 -25.01
CA TYR A 694 -45.21 -24.88 -23.66
C TYR A 694 -46.25 -24.67 -22.53
N ILE A 695 -45.97 -25.30 -21.38
CA ILE A 695 -46.76 -25.37 -20.12
C ILE A 695 -46.03 -24.58 -19.03
N ASP A 696 -46.80 -23.87 -18.20
CA ASP A 696 -46.33 -23.07 -17.06
C ASP A 696 -45.76 -23.95 -15.94
N LEU A 697 -44.47 -23.78 -15.63
CA LEU A 697 -43.70 -24.62 -14.71
C LEU A 697 -44.07 -24.43 -13.24
N ASP A 698 -44.44 -23.23 -12.83
CA ASP A 698 -44.79 -22.97 -11.43
C ASP A 698 -46.12 -23.63 -11.07
N VAL A 699 -47.02 -23.77 -12.04
CA VAL A 699 -48.34 -24.41 -11.89
C VAL A 699 -48.23 -25.93 -11.95
N GLU A 700 -47.37 -26.50 -12.81
CA GLU A 700 -47.19 -27.95 -12.89
C GLU A 700 -46.33 -28.47 -11.73
N LEU A 701 -45.38 -27.69 -11.20
CA LEU A 701 -44.64 -28.00 -9.96
C LEU A 701 -45.56 -28.09 -8.75
N GLU A 702 -46.48 -27.13 -8.58
CA GLU A 702 -47.47 -27.17 -7.50
C GLU A 702 -48.44 -28.36 -7.63
N ARG A 703 -48.75 -28.77 -8.86
CA ARG A 703 -49.62 -29.91 -9.15
C ARG A 703 -48.90 -31.24 -8.92
N LEU A 704 -47.62 -31.34 -9.31
CA LEU A 704 -46.77 -32.50 -9.08
C LEU A 704 -46.45 -32.69 -7.60
N GLU A 705 -46.22 -31.60 -6.85
CA GLU A 705 -46.07 -31.67 -5.38
C GLU A 705 -47.34 -32.18 -4.68
N LYS A 706 -48.52 -31.77 -5.15
CA LYS A 706 -49.81 -32.26 -4.63
C LYS A 706 -50.03 -33.74 -4.96
N ILE A 707 -49.56 -34.20 -6.13
CA ILE A 707 -49.58 -35.61 -6.53
C ILE A 707 -48.64 -36.46 -5.67
N GLU A 708 -47.42 -35.99 -5.39
CA GLU A 708 -46.46 -36.70 -4.53
C GLU A 708 -46.92 -36.78 -3.06
N LYS A 709 -47.67 -35.77 -2.58
CA LYS A 709 -48.27 -35.76 -1.24
C LYS A 709 -49.60 -36.54 -1.15
N GLY A 710 -50.11 -37.07 -2.28
CA GLY A 710 -51.34 -37.87 -2.35
C GLY A 710 -52.63 -37.06 -2.24
N GLU A 711 -52.59 -35.76 -2.52
CA GLU A 711 -53.72 -34.83 -2.48
C GLU A 711 -54.34 -34.66 -3.88
N ASP A 712 -55.62 -34.25 -3.96
CA ASP A 712 -56.31 -34.02 -5.23
C ASP A 712 -55.68 -32.84 -5.99
N PRO A 713 -55.09 -33.04 -7.19
CA PRO A 713 -54.35 -32.01 -7.91
C PRO A 713 -55.22 -30.85 -8.42
N GLY A 714 -56.56 -30.93 -8.28
CA GLY A 714 -57.49 -29.95 -8.83
C GLY A 714 -57.67 -30.08 -10.34
N PRO A 715 -58.62 -29.33 -10.94
CA PRO A 715 -58.83 -29.34 -12.39
C PRO A 715 -57.59 -28.78 -13.11
N ALA A 716 -57.23 -29.39 -14.23
CA ALA A 716 -56.16 -28.89 -15.10
C ALA A 716 -56.42 -27.41 -15.47
N PRO A 717 -55.38 -26.56 -15.52
CA PRO A 717 -55.57 -25.14 -15.77
C PRO A 717 -56.30 -24.89 -17.10
N GLU A 718 -57.32 -24.03 -17.09
CA GLU A 718 -57.93 -23.51 -18.31
C GLU A 718 -56.88 -22.68 -19.06
N ARG A 719 -56.65 -23.02 -20.35
CA ARG A 719 -55.76 -22.29 -21.25
C ARG A 719 -56.07 -20.79 -21.20
N LEU A 720 -55.08 -19.99 -20.83
CA LEU A 720 -55.10 -18.56 -21.12
C LEU A 720 -55.28 -18.35 -22.64
N PRO A 721 -55.90 -17.24 -23.08
CA PRO A 721 -56.16 -16.97 -24.49
C PRO A 721 -54.89 -17.10 -25.33
N GLU A 722 -55.00 -17.79 -26.47
CA GLU A 722 -53.93 -18.29 -27.37
C GLU A 722 -52.97 -17.24 -27.96
N THR A 723 -52.96 -15.99 -27.51
CA THR A 723 -52.19 -14.92 -28.18
C THR A 723 -51.51 -13.95 -27.22
N LEU A 724 -50.50 -14.45 -26.51
CA LEU A 724 -49.24 -13.72 -26.41
C LEU A 724 -48.11 -14.71 -26.70
N ASP A 725 -47.94 -15.01 -27.99
CA ASP A 725 -46.79 -15.74 -28.50
C ASP A 725 -45.53 -14.88 -28.31
N TYR A 726 -44.86 -15.05 -27.17
CA TYR A 726 -43.60 -14.37 -26.90
C TYR A 726 -42.52 -14.76 -27.92
N ARG A 727 -42.56 -15.99 -28.48
CA ARG A 727 -41.60 -16.44 -29.50
C ARG A 727 -41.72 -15.61 -30.79
N SER A 728 -42.93 -15.14 -31.14
CA SER A 728 -43.14 -14.19 -32.25
C SER A 728 -42.77 -12.74 -31.95
N LYS A 729 -42.56 -12.37 -30.68
CA LYS A 729 -42.18 -11.00 -30.26
C LYS A 729 -40.67 -10.80 -30.14
N PHE A 730 -39.90 -11.88 -30.08
CA PHE A 730 -38.45 -11.79 -29.97
C PHE A 730 -37.82 -11.72 -31.36
N ILE A 731 -37.19 -10.59 -31.63
CA ILE A 731 -36.40 -10.37 -32.84
C ILE A 731 -34.99 -10.85 -32.51
N PHE A 732 -34.55 -11.95 -33.10
CA PHE A 732 -33.18 -12.46 -32.92
C PHE A 732 -32.24 -11.68 -33.85
N ARG A 733 -31.44 -10.76 -33.29
CA ARG A 733 -30.47 -9.93 -34.02
C ARG A 733 -29.09 -10.06 -33.37
N GLY A 734 -28.40 -11.15 -33.63
CA GLY A 734 -26.96 -11.19 -33.41
C GLY A 734 -26.26 -10.50 -34.57
N GLN A 735 -26.01 -9.18 -34.48
CA GLN A 735 -25.22 -8.47 -35.50
C GLN A 735 -23.78 -8.20 -35.05
N ASP A 736 -23.51 -8.10 -33.74
CA ASP A 736 -22.16 -7.92 -33.19
C ASP A 736 -21.98 -8.74 -31.90
N LEU A 737 -20.89 -9.52 -31.84
CA LEU A 737 -20.54 -10.33 -30.66
C LEU A 737 -20.07 -9.44 -29.52
N ASP A 738 -19.41 -8.32 -29.82
CA ASP A 738 -18.82 -7.44 -28.81
C ASP A 738 -19.90 -6.69 -28.02
N GLU A 739 -20.95 -6.22 -28.71
CA GLU A 739 -22.12 -5.60 -28.05
C GLU A 739 -22.87 -6.59 -27.16
N LEU A 740 -23.04 -7.85 -27.61
CA LEU A 740 -23.62 -8.92 -26.79
C LEU A 740 -22.78 -9.23 -25.56
N MET A 741 -21.45 -9.23 -25.70
CA MET A 741 -20.54 -9.48 -24.59
C MET A 741 -20.61 -8.37 -23.54
N GLN A 742 -20.62 -7.11 -23.97
CA GLN A 742 -20.80 -5.99 -23.06
C GLN A 742 -22.13 -6.10 -22.30
N ASP A 743 -23.21 -6.44 -22.99
CA ASP A 743 -24.51 -6.62 -22.35
C ASP A 743 -24.56 -7.83 -21.42
N LEU A 744 -23.93 -8.96 -21.76
CA LEU A 744 -23.87 -10.14 -20.87
C LEU A 744 -23.09 -9.85 -19.59
N LEU A 745 -22.01 -9.07 -19.66
CA LEU A 745 -21.27 -8.64 -18.46
C LEU A 745 -22.09 -7.65 -17.61
N ALA A 746 -22.83 -6.76 -18.27
CA ALA A 746 -23.72 -5.80 -17.63
C ALA A 746 -24.90 -6.47 -16.90
N ASN A 747 -25.58 -7.36 -17.62
CA ASN A 747 -26.96 -7.73 -17.38
C ASN A 747 -27.14 -9.26 -17.28
N GLY A 748 -26.13 -10.06 -17.60
CA GLY A 748 -26.13 -11.52 -17.48
C GLY A 748 -26.01 -12.03 -16.04
N ILE A 749 -25.82 -11.14 -15.05
CA ILE A 749 -25.88 -11.53 -13.64
C ILE A 749 -27.33 -11.66 -13.11
N PHE A 750 -28.31 -11.16 -13.86
CA PHE A 750 -29.70 -11.12 -13.41
C PHE A 750 -30.48 -12.31 -13.94
N SER A 751 -30.95 -13.18 -13.05
CA SER A 751 -31.70 -14.38 -13.41
C SER A 751 -32.96 -14.09 -14.24
N TYR A 752 -33.62 -12.95 -14.03
CA TYR A 752 -34.82 -12.55 -14.78
C TYR A 752 -34.55 -12.18 -16.25
N ASN A 753 -33.27 -12.00 -16.64
CA ASN A 753 -32.86 -11.81 -18.04
C ASN A 753 -32.72 -13.12 -18.81
N TYR A 754 -32.94 -14.25 -18.14
CA TYR A 754 -32.93 -15.58 -18.75
C TYR A 754 -34.33 -16.18 -18.81
N LEU A 755 -34.56 -17.00 -19.82
CA LEU A 755 -35.80 -17.72 -20.05
C LEU A 755 -35.46 -19.15 -20.46
N ALA A 756 -36.07 -20.15 -19.82
CA ALA A 756 -35.99 -21.55 -20.26
C ALA A 756 -37.29 -21.93 -20.97
N LEU A 757 -37.19 -22.44 -22.20
CA LEU A 757 -38.32 -22.88 -23.02
C LEU A 757 -38.16 -24.37 -23.33
N LEU A 758 -39.23 -25.16 -23.19
CA LEU A 758 -39.21 -26.53 -23.72
C LEU A 758 -39.41 -26.52 -25.23
N GLU A 759 -38.62 -27.35 -25.90
CA GLU A 759 -38.62 -27.64 -27.31
C GLU A 759 -38.64 -29.16 -27.48
N GLU A 760 -39.51 -29.66 -28.35
CA GLU A 760 -39.62 -31.09 -28.65
C GLU A 760 -38.80 -31.37 -29.91
N ARG A 761 -37.74 -32.18 -29.79
CA ARG A 761 -36.83 -32.49 -30.91
C ARG A 761 -36.61 -33.99 -31.00
N ASP A 762 -36.93 -34.57 -32.16
CA ASP A 762 -36.84 -36.02 -32.42
C ASP A 762 -37.57 -36.92 -31.40
N GLY A 763 -38.59 -36.39 -30.72
CA GLY A 763 -39.38 -37.10 -29.71
C GLY A 763 -38.78 -37.07 -28.29
N GLU A 764 -37.73 -36.28 -28.07
CA GLU A 764 -37.16 -36.00 -26.74
C GLU A 764 -37.47 -34.55 -26.33
N GLU A 765 -37.78 -34.37 -25.04
CA GLU A 765 -38.00 -33.07 -24.40
C GLU A 765 -36.65 -32.39 -24.13
N MET A 766 -36.41 -31.24 -24.75
CA MET A 766 -35.21 -30.43 -24.55
C MET A 766 -35.58 -29.04 -24.03
N TYR A 767 -34.74 -28.46 -23.18
CA TYR A 767 -34.93 -27.14 -22.58
C TYR A 767 -33.90 -26.17 -23.15
N SER A 768 -34.36 -25.21 -23.94
CA SER A 768 -33.53 -24.16 -24.54
C SER A 768 -33.53 -22.91 -23.66
N VAL A 769 -32.34 -22.47 -23.23
CA VAL A 769 -32.15 -21.26 -22.44
C VAL A 769 -31.83 -20.07 -23.36
N TYR A 770 -32.57 -18.98 -23.17
CA TYR A 770 -32.45 -17.73 -23.92
C TYR A 770 -32.11 -16.58 -22.99
N TYR A 771 -31.28 -15.67 -23.48
CA TYR A 771 -30.95 -14.39 -22.85
C TYR A 771 -31.69 -13.25 -23.56
N LYS A 772 -32.27 -12.33 -22.80
CA LYS A 772 -33.15 -11.25 -23.29
C LYS A 772 -32.84 -9.87 -22.69
N GLY A 773 -31.56 -9.60 -22.40
CA GLY A 773 -31.08 -8.38 -21.73
C GLY A 773 -31.43 -7.08 -22.48
N ASN A 774 -30.47 -6.49 -23.18
CA ASN A 774 -30.73 -5.26 -23.94
C ASN A 774 -31.78 -5.50 -25.05
N PRO A 775 -32.91 -4.75 -25.06
CA PRO A 775 -33.94 -4.87 -26.08
C PRO A 775 -33.42 -4.67 -27.52
N ASP A 776 -32.37 -3.88 -27.71
CA ASP A 776 -31.81 -3.57 -29.03
C ASP A 776 -31.02 -4.74 -29.63
N LEU A 777 -30.43 -5.59 -28.79
CA LEU A 777 -29.74 -6.83 -29.18
C LEU A 777 -30.72 -7.98 -29.47
N GLY A 778 -31.95 -7.87 -28.97
CA GLY A 778 -32.95 -8.92 -29.08
C GLY A 778 -32.64 -10.11 -28.18
N CYS A 779 -33.28 -11.25 -28.45
CA CYS A 779 -33.02 -12.47 -27.68
C CYS A 779 -31.93 -13.31 -28.33
N VAL A 780 -31.10 -13.95 -27.51
CA VAL A 780 -30.01 -14.84 -27.95
C VAL A 780 -30.16 -16.19 -27.28
N LYS A 781 -30.09 -17.27 -28.05
CA LYS A 781 -30.07 -18.65 -27.51
C LYS A 781 -28.67 -18.92 -26.92
N ILE A 782 -28.62 -19.37 -25.68
CA ILE A 782 -27.36 -19.71 -25.00
C ILE A 782 -27.05 -21.18 -25.22
N ARG A 783 -27.94 -22.09 -24.76
CA ARG A 783 -27.71 -23.54 -24.80
C ARG A 783 -28.99 -24.37 -24.63
N GLU A 784 -28.93 -25.64 -25.01
CA GLU A 784 -29.98 -26.65 -24.80
C GLU A 784 -29.59 -27.66 -23.71
N TYR A 785 -30.57 -28.14 -22.94
CA TYR A 785 -30.39 -29.11 -21.85
C TYR A 785 -31.46 -30.21 -21.91
N SER A 786 -31.13 -31.40 -21.44
CA SER A 786 -32.05 -32.55 -21.42
C SER A 786 -33.09 -32.53 -20.29
N SER A 787 -33.00 -31.58 -19.36
CA SER A 787 -34.00 -31.40 -18.29
C SER A 787 -33.99 -29.96 -17.75
N ILE A 788 -35.10 -29.54 -17.15
CA ILE A 788 -35.20 -28.24 -16.47
C ILE A 788 -34.23 -28.10 -15.30
N LEU A 789 -34.03 -29.16 -14.51
CA LEU A 789 -33.11 -29.12 -13.38
C LEU A 789 -31.67 -28.91 -13.86
N ALA A 790 -31.29 -29.56 -14.96
CA ALA A 790 -29.98 -29.33 -15.58
C ALA A 790 -29.86 -27.88 -16.11
N ALA A 791 -30.90 -27.35 -16.76
CA ALA A 791 -30.92 -25.97 -17.22
C ALA A 791 -30.80 -24.97 -16.05
N GLN A 792 -31.48 -25.19 -14.93
CA GLN A 792 -31.40 -24.35 -13.73
C GLN A 792 -30.01 -24.39 -13.10
N VAL A 793 -29.45 -25.57 -12.88
CA VAL A 793 -28.10 -25.73 -12.30
C VAL A 793 -27.04 -25.08 -13.19
N GLU A 794 -27.13 -25.23 -14.50
CA GLU A 794 -26.18 -24.63 -15.44
C GLU A 794 -26.38 -23.12 -15.60
N LEU A 795 -27.62 -22.63 -15.55
CA LEU A 795 -27.92 -21.20 -15.53
C LEU A 795 -27.35 -20.55 -14.26
N GLU A 796 -27.52 -21.19 -13.10
CA GLU A 796 -26.90 -20.73 -11.86
C GLU A 796 -25.38 -20.65 -12.03
N LYS A 797 -24.73 -21.69 -12.57
CA LYS A 797 -23.28 -21.67 -12.84
C LYS A 797 -22.87 -20.53 -13.77
N LEU A 798 -23.65 -20.24 -14.80
CA LEU A 798 -23.41 -19.16 -15.75
C LEU A 798 -23.52 -17.78 -15.09
N ILE A 799 -24.59 -17.54 -14.33
CA ILE A 799 -24.77 -16.30 -13.57
C ILE A 799 -23.63 -16.12 -12.57
N LYS A 800 -23.26 -17.18 -11.86
CA LYS A 800 -22.14 -17.21 -10.91
C LYS A 800 -20.81 -16.90 -11.59
N PHE A 801 -20.64 -17.36 -12.83
CA PHE A 801 -19.48 -17.07 -13.64
C PHE A 801 -19.41 -15.59 -14.03
N PHE A 802 -20.50 -14.98 -14.52
CA PHE A 802 -20.55 -13.55 -14.83
C PHE A 802 -20.39 -12.67 -13.58
N ALA A 803 -21.01 -13.05 -12.46
CA ALA A 803 -20.85 -12.35 -11.19
C ALA A 803 -19.39 -12.36 -10.71
N ARG A 804 -18.70 -13.51 -10.88
CA ARG A 804 -17.26 -13.62 -10.58
C ARG A 804 -16.43 -12.71 -11.47
N ILE A 805 -16.67 -12.70 -12.79
CA ILE A 805 -15.94 -11.83 -13.72
C ILE A 805 -16.17 -10.36 -13.36
N ASN A 806 -17.41 -9.96 -13.10
CA ASN A 806 -17.71 -8.59 -12.66
C ASN A 806 -16.90 -8.26 -11.40
N HIS A 807 -16.94 -9.12 -10.38
CA HIS A 807 -16.17 -8.87 -9.15
C HIS A 807 -14.66 -8.77 -9.39
N GLN A 808 -14.08 -9.66 -10.20
CA GLN A 808 -12.64 -9.65 -10.50
C GLN A 808 -12.21 -8.42 -11.31
N THR A 809 -13.11 -7.90 -12.16
CA THR A 809 -12.86 -6.74 -13.03
C THR A 809 -13.32 -5.40 -12.43
N GLU A 810 -13.86 -5.39 -11.20
CA GLU A 810 -14.29 -4.20 -10.47
C GLU A 810 -13.13 -3.50 -9.75
N GLY A 811 -12.13 -3.07 -10.52
CA GLY A 811 -11.15 -2.12 -9.99
C GLY A 811 -10.84 -1.02 -10.99
N MET A 812 -9.75 -0.28 -10.72
CA MET A 812 -9.49 1.00 -11.37
C MET A 812 -8.00 1.27 -11.52
N HIS A 813 -7.63 2.23 -12.36
CA HIS A 813 -6.28 2.78 -12.42
C HIS A 813 -6.28 4.22 -11.93
N VAL A 814 -5.40 4.54 -10.99
CA VAL A 814 -5.20 5.91 -10.50
C VAL A 814 -3.97 6.52 -11.17
N VAL A 815 -4.20 7.51 -12.03
CA VAL A 815 -3.15 8.19 -12.79
C VAL A 815 -2.92 9.57 -12.23
N GLU A 816 -1.81 9.76 -11.52
CA GLU A 816 -1.37 11.06 -11.03
C GLU A 816 -0.67 11.82 -12.15
N HIS A 817 -1.25 12.93 -12.61
CA HIS A 817 -0.74 13.61 -13.80
C HIS A 817 0.68 14.15 -13.60
N ILE A 818 1.04 14.58 -12.39
CA ILE A 818 2.38 15.09 -12.09
C ILE A 818 3.50 14.11 -12.46
N LEU A 819 3.23 12.80 -12.43
CA LEU A 819 4.20 11.75 -12.78
C LEU A 819 4.46 11.69 -14.29
N LEU A 820 3.51 12.14 -15.11
CA LEU A 820 3.59 12.21 -16.57
C LEU A 820 4.31 13.47 -17.06
N ARG A 821 4.81 14.33 -16.15
CA ARG A 821 5.55 15.53 -16.55
C ARG A 821 6.85 15.14 -17.26
N PRO A 822 7.28 15.90 -18.28
CA PRO A 822 8.59 15.74 -18.87
C PRO A 822 9.69 15.96 -17.82
N GLN A 823 10.62 15.03 -17.71
CA GLN A 823 11.76 15.12 -16.78
C GLN A 823 13.09 15.38 -17.51
N ALA A 824 13.17 15.10 -18.81
CA ALA A 824 14.38 15.34 -19.59
C ALA A 824 14.66 16.84 -19.68
N GLN A 825 15.87 17.25 -19.27
CA GLN A 825 16.39 18.57 -19.57
C GLN A 825 16.43 18.78 -21.10
N ASP A 826 16.27 20.03 -21.52
CA ASP A 826 16.40 20.41 -22.93
C ASP A 826 17.72 19.88 -23.50
N ARG A 827 17.62 18.95 -24.45
CA ARG A 827 18.78 18.38 -25.13
C ARG A 827 19.08 19.25 -26.34
N HIS A 828 20.30 19.75 -26.37
CA HIS A 828 20.79 20.67 -27.37
C HIS A 828 21.68 19.91 -28.36
N ALA A 829 21.79 20.44 -29.57
CA ALA A 829 22.84 20.12 -30.51
C ALA A 829 23.42 21.44 -31.03
N PHE A 830 24.64 21.39 -31.54
CA PHE A 830 25.24 22.50 -32.26
C PHE A 830 25.31 22.17 -33.75
N ARG A 831 25.37 23.22 -34.56
CA ARG A 831 25.57 23.15 -36.00
C ARG A 831 26.53 24.23 -36.43
N LEU A 832 27.63 23.83 -37.04
CA LEU A 832 28.52 24.73 -37.76
C LEU A 832 27.90 25.02 -39.12
N VAL A 833 27.61 26.28 -39.39
CA VAL A 833 27.09 26.73 -40.69
C VAL A 833 28.16 27.45 -41.49
N ASN A 834 28.06 27.40 -42.81
CA ASN A 834 28.87 28.22 -43.70
C ASN A 834 28.28 29.63 -43.86
N ASP A 835 28.94 30.49 -44.65
CA ASP A 835 28.53 31.89 -44.87
C ASP A 835 27.19 32.04 -45.63
N GLN A 836 26.59 30.93 -46.06
CA GLN A 836 25.27 30.84 -46.71
C GLN A 836 24.22 30.15 -45.82
N ASP A 837 24.49 30.05 -44.51
CA ASP A 837 23.64 29.35 -43.52
C ASP A 837 23.43 27.85 -43.82
N ARG A 838 24.29 27.21 -44.62
CA ARG A 838 24.23 25.76 -44.85
C ARG A 838 25.01 25.00 -43.78
N PRO A 839 24.45 23.91 -43.23
CA PRO A 839 25.15 23.10 -42.24
C PRO A 839 26.34 22.37 -42.86
N LEU A 840 27.50 22.49 -42.22
CA LEU A 840 28.72 21.76 -42.56
C LEU A 840 28.95 20.58 -41.60
N LEU A 841 28.74 20.83 -40.30
CA LEU A 841 28.81 19.83 -39.24
C LEU A 841 27.67 20.07 -38.26
N GLU A 842 27.08 19.00 -37.76
CA GLU A 842 26.14 19.00 -36.64
C GLU A 842 26.59 18.02 -35.57
N SER A 843 26.21 18.22 -34.31
CA SER A 843 26.49 17.27 -33.24
C SER A 843 26.08 15.85 -33.63
N TYR A 844 26.92 14.88 -33.28
CA TYR A 844 26.61 13.47 -33.55
C TYR A 844 25.40 12.99 -32.72
N GLU A 845 25.32 13.46 -31.48
CA GLU A 845 24.23 13.21 -30.54
C GLU A 845 23.80 14.51 -29.86
N PHE A 846 22.54 14.58 -29.44
CA PHE A 846 22.04 15.65 -28.57
C PHE A 846 22.49 15.44 -27.12
N GLY A 847 22.74 16.53 -26.38
CA GLY A 847 23.21 16.46 -25.00
C GLY A 847 22.90 17.74 -24.21
N ALA A 848 23.41 17.85 -22.99
CA ALA A 848 23.22 19.07 -22.19
C ALA A 848 23.87 20.29 -22.88
N PHE A 849 23.27 21.47 -22.73
CA PHE A 849 23.76 22.69 -23.39
C PHE A 849 25.26 22.95 -23.13
N GLU A 850 25.70 22.85 -21.87
CA GLU A 850 27.10 23.08 -21.52
C GLU A 850 28.04 22.03 -22.12
N GLU A 851 27.61 20.77 -22.23
CA GLU A 851 28.41 19.73 -22.91
C GLU A 851 28.55 20.03 -24.41
N GLN A 852 27.44 20.34 -25.07
CA GLN A 852 27.41 20.68 -26.49
C GLN A 852 28.19 21.95 -26.79
N ARG A 853 28.12 22.94 -25.89
CA ARG A 853 28.94 24.14 -25.94
C ARG A 853 30.42 23.81 -25.82
N ASN A 854 30.80 22.93 -24.90
CA ASN A 854 32.19 22.49 -24.75
C ASN A 854 32.71 21.76 -25.99
N LEU A 855 31.92 20.86 -26.58
CA LEU A 855 32.27 20.18 -27.84
C LEU A 855 32.41 21.18 -28.99
N SER A 856 31.47 22.11 -29.12
CA SER A 856 31.50 23.15 -30.16
C SER A 856 32.73 24.05 -30.05
N ASN A 857 33.18 24.35 -28.83
CA ASN A 857 34.36 25.15 -28.56
C ASN A 857 35.67 24.48 -29.02
N GLN A 858 35.66 23.17 -29.23
CA GLN A 858 36.83 22.40 -29.67
C GLN A 858 36.88 22.17 -31.18
N LEU A 859 35.86 22.59 -31.95
CA LEU A 859 35.79 22.34 -33.40
C LEU A 859 36.93 23.01 -34.17
N ASP A 860 37.41 24.16 -33.72
CA ASP A 860 38.55 24.87 -34.33
C ASP A 860 39.84 24.04 -34.30
N LEU A 861 40.02 23.23 -33.25
CA LEU A 861 41.12 22.30 -33.09
C LEU A 861 40.84 20.98 -33.81
N LEU A 862 39.67 20.38 -33.56
CA LEU A 862 39.31 19.03 -34.02
C LEU A 862 39.03 18.98 -35.52
N ALA A 863 38.17 19.87 -36.03
CA ALA A 863 37.77 19.88 -37.44
C ALA A 863 38.83 20.50 -38.37
N SER A 864 39.94 21.02 -37.81
CA SER A 864 41.08 21.52 -38.61
C SER A 864 42.07 20.43 -39.04
N LYS A 865 41.85 19.18 -38.62
CA LYS A 865 42.70 18.04 -38.95
C LYS A 865 41.90 17.03 -39.76
N LYS A 866 42.35 16.73 -40.98
CA LYS A 866 41.73 15.72 -41.85
C LYS A 866 41.68 14.32 -41.20
N ASP A 867 42.70 13.97 -40.41
CA ASP A 867 42.80 12.67 -39.72
C ASP A 867 41.71 12.43 -38.66
N ASN A 868 41.02 13.48 -38.21
CA ASN A 868 39.92 13.35 -37.25
C ASN A 868 38.58 13.01 -37.93
N PHE A 869 38.53 12.97 -39.26
CA PHE A 869 37.33 12.59 -40.00
C PHE A 869 37.39 11.13 -40.45
N ILE A 870 36.27 10.45 -40.31
CA ILE A 870 36.02 9.12 -40.86
C ILE A 870 34.82 9.17 -41.81
N ILE A 871 34.76 8.18 -42.70
CA ILE A 871 33.62 7.98 -43.60
C ILE A 871 32.97 6.65 -43.20
N GLU A 872 31.75 6.73 -42.69
CA GLU A 872 30.95 5.55 -42.31
C GLU A 872 30.05 5.14 -43.47
N THR A 873 29.99 3.84 -43.78
CA THR A 873 29.00 3.29 -44.70
C THR A 873 27.69 3.07 -43.94
N LEU A 874 26.58 3.58 -44.46
CA LEU A 874 25.25 3.40 -43.87
C LEU A 874 24.72 1.97 -44.10
N GLU A 875 23.63 1.60 -43.41
CA GLU A 875 23.06 0.23 -43.42
C GLU A 875 22.63 -0.25 -44.82
N ASP A 876 22.37 0.67 -45.75
CA ASP A 876 22.04 0.38 -47.13
C ASP A 876 23.24 -0.13 -47.97
N GLY A 877 24.46 0.02 -47.47
CA GLY A 877 25.70 -0.39 -48.12
C GLY A 877 26.13 0.48 -49.31
N GLU A 878 25.33 1.46 -49.72
CA GLU A 878 25.53 2.29 -50.92
C GLU A 878 25.68 3.79 -50.60
N SER A 879 25.43 4.18 -49.34
CA SER A 879 25.53 5.56 -48.87
C SER A 879 26.63 5.73 -47.83
N TYR A 880 27.21 6.93 -47.77
CA TYR A 880 28.34 7.32 -46.93
C TYR A 880 28.02 8.56 -46.11
N GLN A 881 28.44 8.57 -44.85
CA GLN A 881 28.32 9.72 -43.95
C GLN A 881 29.70 10.14 -43.44
N VAL A 882 29.99 11.44 -43.49
CA VAL A 882 31.21 12.01 -42.91
C VAL A 882 31.02 12.24 -41.42
N VAL A 883 31.91 11.72 -40.59
CA VAL A 883 31.86 11.84 -39.12
C VAL A 883 33.20 12.38 -38.61
N LEU A 884 33.13 13.42 -37.78
CA LEU A 884 34.25 13.95 -37.00
C LEU A 884 34.32 13.21 -35.66
N GLN A 885 35.49 12.66 -35.34
CA GLN A 885 35.74 11.93 -34.11
C GLN A 885 37.04 12.37 -33.43
N GLU A 886 37.13 12.12 -32.12
CA GLU A 886 38.35 12.21 -31.34
C GLU A 886 38.61 10.85 -30.68
N TYR A 887 39.67 10.16 -31.11
CA TYR A 887 39.90 8.74 -30.79
C TYR A 887 38.70 7.88 -31.21
N ASP A 888 38.03 7.21 -30.27
CA ASP A 888 36.84 6.38 -30.52
C ASP A 888 35.52 7.14 -30.23
N ARG A 889 35.59 8.41 -29.82
CA ARG A 889 34.39 9.22 -29.51
C ARG A 889 33.97 10.02 -30.74
N LYS A 890 32.74 9.79 -31.22
CA LYS A 890 32.12 10.57 -32.30
C LYS A 890 31.65 11.92 -31.74
N ILE A 891 31.96 13.01 -32.44
CA ILE A 891 31.75 14.39 -31.98
C ILE A 891 30.67 15.09 -32.82
N ALA A 892 30.84 15.06 -34.14
CA ALA A 892 29.95 15.72 -35.09
C ALA A 892 29.85 14.93 -36.40
N ARG A 893 28.82 15.16 -37.20
CA ARG A 893 28.63 14.56 -38.52
C ARG A 893 28.26 15.60 -39.55
N CYS A 894 28.55 15.32 -40.82
CA CYS A 894 27.95 16.05 -41.92
C CYS A 894 26.50 15.58 -42.09
N PRO A 895 25.51 16.50 -42.09
CA PRO A 895 24.13 16.12 -42.30
C PRO A 895 23.82 15.69 -43.74
N GLU A 896 24.68 16.04 -44.70
CA GLU A 896 24.56 15.57 -46.08
C GLU A 896 25.02 14.12 -46.21
N ILE A 897 24.22 13.29 -46.89
CA ILE A 897 24.53 11.89 -47.18
C ILE A 897 25.12 11.81 -48.60
N PHE A 898 26.22 11.09 -48.75
CA PHE A 898 26.95 10.97 -50.00
C PHE A 898 26.78 9.58 -50.60
N TYR A 899 26.55 9.49 -51.92
CA TYR A 899 26.43 8.22 -52.63
C TYR A 899 27.77 7.74 -53.24
N THR A 900 28.84 8.51 -53.05
CA THR A 900 30.20 8.15 -53.47
C THR A 900 31.19 8.52 -52.38
N ARG A 901 32.19 7.65 -52.17
CA ARG A 901 33.27 7.92 -51.21
C ARG A 901 34.09 9.15 -51.58
N GLU A 902 34.31 9.37 -52.88
CA GLU A 902 35.02 10.55 -53.40
C GLU A 902 34.30 11.85 -53.03
N GLY A 903 32.96 11.90 -53.09
CA GLY A 903 32.19 13.08 -52.69
C GLY A 903 32.27 13.36 -51.19
N ALA A 904 32.28 12.31 -50.36
CA ALA A 904 32.50 12.45 -48.92
C ALA A 904 33.92 12.96 -48.58
N GLU A 905 34.94 12.53 -49.34
CA GLU A 905 36.32 13.01 -49.18
C GLU A 905 36.50 14.49 -49.58
N GLU A 906 35.84 14.92 -50.66
CA GLU A 906 35.80 16.33 -51.09
C GLU A 906 35.14 17.21 -50.03
N GLN A 907 34.01 16.76 -49.45
CA GLN A 907 33.35 17.47 -48.36
C GLN A 907 34.25 17.62 -47.12
N ILE A 908 35.05 16.61 -46.77
CA ILE A 908 36.02 16.72 -45.68
C ILE A 908 37.03 17.83 -45.97
N ASP A 909 37.55 17.90 -47.19
CA ASP A 909 38.51 18.94 -47.59
C ASP A 909 37.89 20.34 -47.50
N ASP A 910 36.62 20.49 -47.90
CA ASP A 910 35.88 21.75 -47.80
C ASP A 910 35.64 22.18 -46.35
N ILE A 911 35.24 21.25 -45.48
CA ILE A 911 35.05 21.51 -44.04
C ILE A 911 36.37 21.93 -43.39
N VAL A 912 37.46 21.21 -43.67
CA VAL A 912 38.79 21.52 -43.12
C VAL A 912 39.27 22.88 -43.61
N ALA A 913 39.11 23.18 -44.91
CA ALA A 913 39.48 24.47 -45.49
C ALA A 913 38.67 25.62 -44.87
N TYR A 914 37.36 25.42 -44.67
CA TYR A 914 36.48 26.38 -44.03
C TYR A 914 36.93 26.68 -42.60
N VAL A 915 37.10 25.66 -41.75
CA VAL A 915 37.55 25.81 -40.36
C VAL A 915 38.93 26.46 -40.29
N TYR A 916 39.86 26.09 -41.18
CA TYR A 916 41.20 26.65 -41.23
C TYR A 916 41.22 28.15 -41.56
N SER A 917 40.25 28.65 -42.34
CA SER A 917 40.14 30.07 -42.69
C SER A 917 39.99 30.99 -41.46
N PHE A 918 39.46 30.46 -40.34
CA PHE A 918 39.26 31.20 -39.09
C PHE A 918 40.52 31.26 -38.21
N LYS A 919 41.59 30.47 -38.48
CA LYS A 919 42.84 30.53 -37.70
C LYS A 919 43.62 31.85 -37.87
N SER A 920 43.33 32.61 -38.92
CA SER A 920 43.99 33.90 -39.24
C SER A 920 43.03 35.09 -39.25
N GLY A 921 41.74 34.87 -38.97
CA GLY A 921 40.67 35.87 -39.04
C GLY A 921 40.44 36.63 -37.73
N ALA A 922 39.81 37.80 -37.81
CA ALA A 922 39.41 38.59 -36.64
C ALA A 922 38.10 38.09 -35.98
N ILE A 923 37.38 37.17 -36.64
CA ILE A 923 36.10 36.61 -36.20
C ILE A 923 36.34 35.17 -35.75
N PRO A 924 35.93 34.78 -34.54
CA PRO A 924 36.08 33.40 -34.06
C PRO A 924 35.08 32.47 -34.76
N LEU A 925 35.48 31.21 -35.01
CA LEU A 925 34.65 30.16 -35.64
C LEU A 925 33.29 29.98 -34.93
N GLN A 926 33.28 30.19 -33.61
CA GLN A 926 32.10 30.12 -32.75
C GLN A 926 30.98 31.07 -33.17
N SER A 927 31.28 32.13 -33.94
CA SER A 927 30.27 33.05 -34.47
C SER A 927 29.34 32.38 -35.49
N ASN A 928 29.78 31.26 -36.07
CA ASN A 928 29.05 30.51 -37.09
C ASN A 928 28.52 29.18 -36.55
N ILE A 929 28.45 29.05 -35.22
CA ILE A 929 27.86 27.91 -34.54
C ILE A 929 26.48 28.30 -34.04
N GLN A 930 25.48 27.55 -34.47
CA GLN A 930 24.10 27.69 -34.04
C GLN A 930 23.75 26.53 -33.11
N PHE A 931 23.11 26.82 -31.98
CA PHE A 931 22.55 25.79 -31.11
C PHE A 931 21.06 25.64 -31.41
N PHE A 932 20.59 24.41 -31.43
CA PHE A 932 19.18 24.09 -31.61
C PHE A 932 18.77 22.95 -30.68
N LEU A 933 17.47 22.87 -30.41
CA LEU A 933 16.88 21.88 -29.51
C LEU A 933 16.49 20.62 -30.28
N GLU A 934 16.53 19.49 -29.59
CA GLU A 934 15.90 18.26 -30.07
C GLU A 934 14.39 18.52 -30.27
N GLU A 935 13.87 18.27 -31.48
CA GLU A 935 12.43 18.42 -31.74
C GLU A 935 11.67 17.39 -30.91
N ARG A 936 10.83 17.85 -29.98
CA ARG A 936 9.93 17.01 -29.20
C ARG A 936 8.56 16.94 -29.86
N PRO A 937 7.79 15.83 -29.68
CA PRO A 937 6.40 15.79 -30.08
C PRO A 937 5.64 16.95 -29.42
N ASN A 938 5.23 17.93 -30.22
CA ASN A 938 4.66 19.17 -29.70
C ASN A 938 3.17 18.97 -29.48
N LEU A 939 2.79 18.45 -28.31
CA LEU A 939 1.40 18.42 -27.88
C LEU A 939 1.10 19.72 -27.12
N ASP A 940 -0.01 20.38 -27.46
CA ASP A 940 -0.53 21.52 -26.71
C ASP A 940 -1.17 21.00 -25.40
N VAL A 941 -0.32 20.73 -24.40
CA VAL A 941 -0.78 20.29 -23.07
C VAL A 941 -1.35 21.49 -22.32
N ARG A 942 -2.52 21.30 -21.70
CA ARG A 942 -3.17 22.32 -20.87
C ARG A 942 -2.20 22.77 -19.77
N HIS A 943 -2.08 24.09 -19.55
CA HIS A 943 -1.04 24.66 -18.68
C HIS A 943 -1.04 24.14 -17.23
N ASP A 944 -2.18 23.70 -16.72
CA ASP A 944 -2.38 23.16 -15.37
C ASP A 944 -2.50 21.64 -15.30
N PHE A 945 -2.43 20.90 -16.43
CA PHE A 945 -2.64 19.44 -16.47
C PHE A 945 -1.82 18.65 -15.45
N TYR A 946 -0.58 19.08 -15.17
CA TYR A 946 0.32 18.40 -14.23
C TYR A 946 0.16 18.86 -12.77
N SER A 947 -0.67 19.87 -12.51
CA SER A 947 -0.72 20.58 -11.23
C SER A 947 -1.93 20.18 -10.40
N LEU A 948 -1.73 19.22 -9.49
CA LEU A 948 -2.78 18.77 -8.55
C LEU A 948 -3.99 18.16 -9.25
N ASP A 949 -3.77 17.53 -10.41
CA ASP A 949 -4.77 16.79 -11.19
C ASP A 949 -4.46 15.29 -11.15
N MET A 950 -5.52 14.49 -11.13
CA MET A 950 -5.46 13.03 -11.27
C MET A 950 -6.66 12.49 -12.05
N SER A 951 -6.49 11.33 -12.67
CA SER A 951 -7.54 10.61 -13.39
C SER A 951 -7.79 9.24 -12.78
N ILE A 952 -9.06 8.89 -12.60
CA ILE A 952 -9.54 7.57 -12.18
C ILE A 952 -10.09 6.89 -13.42
N ILE A 953 -9.41 5.83 -13.88
CA ILE A 953 -9.80 5.05 -15.05
C ILE A 953 -10.53 3.80 -14.59
N LEU A 954 -11.78 3.65 -15.00
CA LEU A 954 -12.70 2.58 -14.60
C LEU A 954 -13.16 1.81 -15.83
N PRO A 955 -13.39 0.51 -15.73
CA PRO A 955 -14.06 -0.25 -16.78
C PRO A 955 -15.55 0.07 -16.83
N SER A 956 -16.16 0.08 -18.01
CA SER A 956 -17.60 0.35 -18.16
C SER A 956 -18.47 -0.91 -18.12
N TRP A 957 -17.89 -2.10 -18.23
CA TRP A 957 -18.64 -3.35 -18.34
C TRP A 957 -19.16 -3.96 -17.01
N PRO A 958 -18.55 -3.76 -15.82
CA PRO A 958 -19.11 -4.34 -14.61
C PRO A 958 -20.48 -3.75 -14.29
N SER A 959 -21.43 -4.60 -13.89
CA SER A 959 -22.82 -4.18 -13.65
C SER A 959 -22.94 -3.00 -12.67
N ARG A 960 -22.13 -2.97 -11.61
CA ARG A 960 -22.12 -1.84 -10.65
C ARG A 960 -21.65 -0.54 -11.30
N PHE A 961 -20.66 -0.60 -12.18
CA PHE A 961 -20.11 0.59 -12.83
C PHE A 961 -21.03 1.16 -13.92
N GLN A 962 -22.09 0.45 -14.31
CA GLN A 962 -23.12 0.95 -15.21
C GLN A 962 -24.31 1.59 -14.50
N ASN A 963 -24.42 1.39 -13.18
CA ASN A 963 -25.49 1.96 -12.39
C ASN A 963 -25.18 3.42 -12.03
N GLU A 964 -25.97 4.37 -12.53
CA GLU A 964 -25.78 5.81 -12.31
C GLU A 964 -25.73 6.17 -10.81
N ASP A 965 -26.61 5.59 -9.98
CA ASP A 965 -26.61 5.84 -8.54
C ASP A 965 -25.29 5.38 -7.89
N PHE A 966 -24.73 4.25 -8.35
CA PHE A 966 -23.45 3.75 -7.86
C PHE A 966 -22.27 4.60 -8.32
N GLN A 967 -22.28 5.11 -9.56
CA GLN A 967 -21.28 6.05 -10.04
C GLN A 967 -21.29 7.35 -9.20
N ASP A 968 -22.47 7.90 -8.93
CA ASP A 968 -22.64 9.08 -8.07
C ASP A 968 -22.11 8.84 -6.65
N LEU A 969 -22.39 7.67 -6.07
CA LEU A 969 -21.81 7.27 -4.80
C LEU A 969 -20.28 7.21 -4.87
N MET A 970 -19.73 6.55 -5.88
CA MET A 970 -18.29 6.40 -6.03
C MET A 970 -17.62 7.77 -6.11
N HIS A 971 -18.14 8.67 -6.95
CA HIS A 971 -17.66 10.04 -7.08
C HIS A 971 -17.74 10.79 -5.75
N ALA A 972 -18.84 10.65 -5.01
CA ALA A 972 -18.99 11.27 -3.69
C ALA A 972 -17.99 10.70 -2.67
N VAL A 973 -17.77 9.39 -2.66
CA VAL A 973 -16.81 8.73 -1.77
C VAL A 973 -15.38 9.19 -2.07
N PHE A 974 -14.99 9.27 -3.34
CA PHE A 974 -13.71 9.88 -3.71
C PHE A 974 -13.62 11.34 -3.25
N SER A 975 -14.63 12.15 -3.54
CA SER A 975 -14.64 13.58 -3.20
C SER A 975 -14.55 13.86 -1.70
N ILE A 976 -15.18 13.02 -0.87
CA ILE A 976 -15.14 13.14 0.60
C ILE A 976 -13.79 12.72 1.17
N ASN A 977 -13.11 11.74 0.54
CA ASN A 977 -11.88 11.16 1.08
C ASN A 977 -10.60 11.74 0.48
N ALA A 978 -10.69 12.41 -0.68
CA ALA A 978 -9.55 13.02 -1.34
C ALA A 978 -9.14 14.37 -0.72
N PRO A 979 -7.86 14.78 -0.86
CA PRO A 979 -7.44 16.13 -0.51
C PRO A 979 -8.19 17.19 -1.32
N ALA A 980 -8.78 18.18 -0.65
CA ALA A 980 -9.66 19.18 -1.27
C ALA A 980 -9.02 20.06 -2.37
N HIS A 981 -7.70 20.07 -2.48
CA HIS A 981 -6.95 20.83 -3.48
C HIS A 981 -6.59 20.01 -4.72
N ILE A 982 -6.89 18.71 -4.74
CA ILE A 982 -6.67 17.81 -5.88
C ILE A 982 -7.95 17.73 -6.68
N ASN A 983 -7.85 17.95 -7.98
CA ASN A 983 -8.93 17.73 -8.92
C ASN A 983 -8.90 16.29 -9.46
N ILE A 984 -10.07 15.66 -9.53
CA ILE A 984 -10.23 14.24 -9.87
C ILE A 984 -11.15 14.14 -11.08
N ASN A 985 -10.66 13.52 -12.14
CA ASN A 985 -11.43 13.23 -13.35
C ASN A 985 -11.77 11.73 -13.40
N PHE A 986 -13.01 11.37 -13.75
CA PHE A 986 -13.45 9.99 -13.86
C PHE A 986 -13.68 9.62 -15.33
N TYR A 987 -13.15 8.47 -15.75
CA TYR A 987 -13.34 7.94 -17.09
C TYR A 987 -13.78 6.49 -17.03
N TYR A 988 -14.95 6.19 -17.59
CA TYR A 988 -15.47 4.83 -17.74
C TYR A 988 -15.19 4.36 -19.16
N LEU A 989 -14.24 3.46 -19.32
CA LEU A 989 -13.74 2.98 -20.61
C LEU A 989 -14.36 1.65 -20.98
N ASP A 990 -14.77 1.52 -22.24
CA ASP A 990 -15.12 0.21 -22.80
C ASP A 990 -13.88 -0.71 -22.93
N ILE A 991 -14.11 -1.95 -23.36
CA ILE A 991 -13.05 -2.97 -23.48
C ILE A 991 -11.92 -2.51 -24.42
N ASN A 992 -12.26 -1.87 -25.54
CA ASN A 992 -11.30 -1.44 -26.55
C ASN A 992 -10.54 -0.20 -26.08
N GLU A 993 -11.23 0.74 -25.46
CA GLU A 993 -10.64 1.93 -24.86
C GLU A 993 -9.70 1.55 -23.72
N MET A 994 -10.14 0.69 -22.80
CA MET A 994 -9.31 0.20 -21.70
C MET A 994 -8.05 -0.49 -22.22
N LYS A 995 -8.17 -1.36 -23.23
CA LYS A 995 -7.01 -2.00 -23.87
C LYS A 995 -6.02 -0.96 -24.40
N ALA A 996 -6.51 0.02 -25.16
CA ALA A 996 -5.65 1.04 -25.76
C ALA A 996 -4.99 1.95 -24.70
N PHE A 997 -5.65 2.17 -23.56
CA PHE A 997 -5.10 2.87 -22.41
C PHE A 997 -4.02 2.04 -21.73
N GLU A 998 -4.34 0.80 -21.34
CA GLU A 998 -3.46 -0.12 -20.61
C GLU A 998 -2.16 -0.39 -21.38
N GLU A 999 -2.23 -0.57 -22.70
CA GLU A 999 -1.04 -0.72 -23.56
C GLU A 999 -0.05 0.45 -23.40
N LYS A 1000 -0.54 1.70 -23.40
CA LYS A 1000 0.32 2.90 -23.27
C LYS A 1000 0.76 3.10 -21.82
N TYR A 1001 -0.17 2.94 -20.88
CA TYR A 1001 0.08 3.15 -19.47
C TYR A 1001 1.12 2.16 -18.93
N PHE A 1002 0.99 0.88 -19.24
CA PHE A 1002 1.96 -0.12 -18.80
C PHE A 1002 3.30 -0.01 -19.51
N ALA A 1003 3.35 0.36 -20.79
CA ALA A 1003 4.62 0.65 -21.47
C ALA A 1003 5.37 1.80 -20.79
N TRP A 1004 4.68 2.90 -20.46
CA TRP A 1004 5.25 4.00 -19.69
C TRP A 1004 5.69 3.57 -18.29
N LEU A 1005 4.85 2.81 -17.58
CA LEU A 1005 5.13 2.37 -16.22
C LEU A 1005 6.34 1.41 -16.17
N GLU A 1006 6.47 0.52 -17.16
CA GLU A 1006 7.60 -0.37 -17.35
C GLU A 1006 8.91 0.42 -17.47
N GLU A 1007 8.96 1.39 -18.40
CA GLU A 1007 10.16 2.21 -18.61
C GLU A 1007 10.48 3.09 -17.40
N ARG A 1008 9.45 3.60 -16.69
CA ARG A 1008 9.65 4.39 -15.46
C ARG A 1008 10.29 3.57 -14.34
N ASN A 1009 9.97 2.28 -14.26
CA ASN A 1009 10.48 1.36 -13.24
C ASN A 1009 11.83 0.73 -13.60
N ALA A 1010 12.34 0.96 -14.82
CA ALA A 1010 13.62 0.42 -15.27
C ALA A 1010 14.79 0.94 -14.41
N VAL A 1011 15.84 0.11 -14.23
CA VAL A 1011 17.01 0.50 -13.41
C VAL A 1011 17.74 1.73 -13.97
N GLU A 1012 17.70 1.87 -15.30
CA GLU A 1012 18.22 3.02 -16.04
C GLU A 1012 17.17 3.49 -17.05
N ALA A 1013 16.16 4.23 -16.58
CA ALA A 1013 15.14 4.83 -17.43
C ALA A 1013 15.79 5.76 -18.48
N GLN A 1014 15.44 5.57 -19.76
CA GLN A 1014 16.02 6.31 -20.86
C GLN A 1014 15.22 7.56 -21.19
N GLN A 1015 15.91 8.69 -21.22
CA GLN A 1015 15.38 9.96 -21.70
C GLN A 1015 15.88 10.23 -23.13
N PRO A 1016 15.03 10.70 -24.07
CA PRO A 1016 13.67 11.20 -23.89
C PRO A 1016 12.56 10.13 -24.07
N GLU A 1017 12.91 8.84 -24.16
CA GLU A 1017 11.93 7.76 -24.42
C GLU A 1017 10.82 7.71 -23.35
N LEU A 1018 11.18 7.79 -22.07
CA LEU A 1018 10.23 7.85 -20.96
C LEU A 1018 9.25 9.04 -21.10
N ASP A 1019 9.76 10.22 -21.42
CA ASP A 1019 8.95 11.42 -21.63
C ASP A 1019 8.02 11.26 -22.84
N ASN A 1020 8.48 10.63 -23.93
CA ASN A 1020 7.65 10.37 -25.10
C ASN A 1020 6.49 9.41 -24.76
N MET A 1021 6.77 8.32 -24.04
CA MET A 1021 5.73 7.38 -23.58
C MET A 1021 4.73 8.07 -22.62
N ALA A 1022 5.22 8.93 -21.72
CA ALA A 1022 4.36 9.73 -20.86
C ALA A 1022 3.43 10.63 -21.69
N MET A 1023 3.96 11.26 -22.75
CA MET A 1023 3.19 12.12 -23.65
C MET A 1023 2.10 11.35 -24.42
N GLU A 1024 2.31 10.08 -24.77
CA GLU A 1024 1.27 9.24 -25.35
C GLU A 1024 0.10 9.01 -24.39
N VAL A 1025 0.40 8.79 -23.11
CA VAL A 1025 -0.63 8.67 -22.06
C VAL A 1025 -1.37 10.00 -21.89
N VAL A 1026 -0.65 11.12 -21.82
CA VAL A 1026 -1.26 12.48 -21.74
C VAL A 1026 -2.19 12.74 -22.92
N ALA A 1027 -1.73 12.46 -24.14
CA ALA A 1027 -2.53 12.64 -25.35
C ALA A 1027 -3.81 11.79 -25.34
N TYR A 1028 -3.72 10.56 -24.81
CA TYR A 1028 -4.87 9.68 -24.67
C TYR A 1028 -5.88 10.24 -23.65
N LEU A 1029 -5.43 10.67 -22.47
CA LEU A 1029 -6.30 11.28 -21.45
C LEU A 1029 -6.99 12.56 -21.95
N GLN A 1030 -6.25 13.44 -22.62
CA GLN A 1030 -6.83 14.66 -23.22
C GLN A 1030 -7.81 14.38 -24.35
N LYS A 1031 -7.68 13.23 -25.04
CA LYS A 1031 -8.67 12.79 -26.04
C LYS A 1031 -9.97 12.38 -25.35
N LEU A 1032 -9.88 11.68 -24.22
CA LEU A 1032 -11.05 11.30 -23.43
C LEU A 1032 -11.78 12.52 -22.86
N GLU A 1033 -11.07 13.58 -22.43
CA GLU A 1033 -11.71 14.83 -21.95
C GLU A 1033 -12.56 15.54 -23.01
N LYS A 1034 -12.28 15.33 -24.30
CA LYS A 1034 -12.98 16.00 -25.40
C LYS A 1034 -14.23 15.26 -25.87
N ASN A 1035 -14.33 13.97 -25.53
CA ASN A 1035 -15.45 13.10 -25.85
C ASN A 1035 -16.44 13.09 -24.69
#